data_AF-A0A7N2KUG1-F1
#
_entry.id   AF-A0A7N2KUG1-F1
#
_cell.length_a   1.000
_cell.length_b   1.000
_cell.length_c   1.000
_cell.angle_alpha   90.00
_cell.angle_beta   90.00
_cell.angle_gamma   90.00
#
_symmetry.space_group_name_H-M   'P 1'
#
loop_
_entity.id
_entity.type
_entity.pdbx_description
1 polymer ?
#
loop_
_entity_poly.entity_id
_entity_poly.type
_entity_poly.pdbx_seq_one_letter_code
_entity_poly.pdbx_strand_id
1 'polypeptide(L)'
;MGSEGSLRETVASQVGFGGFDCHVKAKDLLQYLEAEIGLVYRCRLKTSWTPPESYPNFEESIETANIESTDHYVSVEPHAFVHFALPESATWAMNAAGRCELSLKNNLLKASLGPENPFCLNKRRRATTPIKLSDVLVEIGTLVNRDDFFVAWRGPSRGVEFLVDPFDGTCKFCFTRDTVFTFKGTSKHAMVKCDFKVEFLVRDINEIKRYSEPSYRVILLQLSSSPRVWYRTADDDIEETVSFDLLDDDDPWIRTTDFTPSGAIGRCNSYRVSIPPRYGRKLEKAMDYLKERRVHDFCLKSPLRIQDEPDFGLPMSDPLFCIQHMEGITFEIMFLVNAALHKGIFNQHQLSDNFFHLLKSQAMDVNVAALKHICSYRSPVFDASKRLKIVQDWLLRNPKLFKSPKQLDDIVEVRRLVITPTKAYCLPPEVELSNRVLRKYKEVADRFLRVTFMDEGMQTMNSHVLSYYVAPIVREITSYSFQQRTKIFQRVGTFLRDGFHVCGRKYSFLAFSANQLRDRSAWFFAEDRNLSVNKIRDWMGKFDHKNIAKCAARMGQCFSSTYATVEVPSTEVNPFLPDIERNGYCFSDGIGIITPDLAMEVAEKLKLDMNPPSAYQIRYAGCKGVVACWPAKDDGARLSLRLSMNKFQSCHTILEICSWTRFQPGFLNRQIVTLLSTLNVRDEIFWTMQESMVSRLNQMLVDTDVAFDVLTASCAEQGNAAAIMLSAGFKPQIEPHLRGMLTCIRAAQLWGLREKARIFVPKGRWLMGCLDELGVLEQGQCFIQVSTPSLENCFAKHGSRFTKRGNNLQVIKGYVAIAKNPCLHPGDVRILEAVDAPGLHHLHDCFVFPQNGERPHPNEASGSDLDGDLYFVTWDENLIPPSKKSWPPMEYAPAEAKLLSRKVTSKDIIDFFARNMVNESLGTICNAHVVHADRSEYGALDEDCITLADLAAKAVDFPKTGVLVTMPSHLKPKLYPDFMGKDDNQSYKSTKILGRLYRQVKDAYDEDIDAPSELNFVPDDVPYDSDLKVSGSDDFIMDAWHQKCSYNGQLIGLLGQYKVKREEEIVTGHIWSMPNYNSRKQGELKEKLKHSYSSLKKEFRQIFEHIDSDFEQLPDDEKNLVYEQKASAWYQVTYDPYWVNKSLDLQKSVDLLESDGPRDVVMLSFAWIAADYLARIKIRSGGSDNVDSAKPINSLKRYLIDRI
;
A
#
# COMPACT_ATOMS: atom_id res chain seq x y z
N MET A 1 -14.13 -16.93 52.61
CA MET A 1 -15.25 -17.47 51.80
C MET A 1 -15.82 -16.33 50.98
N GLY A 2 -16.02 -16.54 49.68
CA GLY A 2 -16.50 -15.54 48.74
C GLY A 2 -15.68 -15.53 47.46
N SER A 3 -15.76 -16.61 46.67
CA SER A 3 -15.16 -16.68 45.34
C SER A 3 -16.02 -15.90 44.35
N GLU A 4 -15.60 -14.70 43.96
CA GLU A 4 -16.03 -14.10 42.68
C GLU A 4 -15.30 -14.83 41.54
N GLY A 5 -15.75 -16.05 41.29
CA GLY A 5 -15.34 -16.82 40.12
C GLY A 5 -16.11 -16.35 38.90
N SER A 6 -15.42 -15.68 37.97
CA SER A 6 -15.48 -15.95 36.53
C SER A 6 -16.83 -16.42 35.96
N LEU A 7 -17.80 -15.51 35.80
CA LEU A 7 -18.94 -15.70 34.89
C LEU A 7 -18.67 -14.98 33.56
N ARG A 8 -17.81 -15.57 32.72
CA ARG A 8 -17.84 -15.36 31.27
C ARG A 8 -18.44 -16.61 30.64
N GLU A 9 -19.76 -16.73 30.72
CA GLU A 9 -20.53 -17.80 30.09
C GLU A 9 -20.26 -17.88 28.58
N THR A 10 -20.05 -19.10 28.08
CA THR A 10 -19.94 -19.45 26.66
C THR A 10 -21.28 -19.21 25.94
N VAL A 11 -21.28 -18.35 24.89
CA VAL A 11 -22.51 -17.91 24.17
C VAL A 11 -22.67 -18.59 22.79
N ALA A 12 -21.89 -19.62 22.48
CA ALA A 12 -22.08 -20.38 21.25
C ALA A 12 -23.31 -21.29 21.41
N SER A 13 -24.36 -21.10 20.60
CA SER A 13 -25.48 -22.05 20.53
C SER A 13 -25.36 -23.03 19.37
N GLN A 14 -24.37 -22.84 18.49
CA GLN A 14 -24.16 -23.71 17.35
C GLN A 14 -23.03 -24.71 17.64
N VAL A 15 -23.27 -25.97 17.30
CA VAL A 15 -22.30 -27.07 17.40
C VAL A 15 -22.31 -27.85 16.09
N GLY A 16 -21.12 -28.14 15.55
CA GLY A 16 -20.96 -29.09 14.46
C GLY A 16 -20.89 -30.51 15.01
N PHE A 17 -21.69 -31.44 14.48
CA PHE A 17 -21.68 -32.85 14.85
C PHE A 17 -21.22 -33.73 13.69
N GLY A 18 -20.53 -34.82 14.00
CA GLY A 18 -20.13 -35.84 13.02
C GLY A 18 -19.88 -37.18 13.71
N GLY A 19 -19.42 -38.18 12.95
CA GLY A 19 -19.17 -39.53 13.49
C GLY A 19 -20.39 -40.43 13.51
N PHE A 20 -21.39 -40.15 12.67
CA PHE A 20 -22.58 -40.97 12.47
C PHE A 20 -22.67 -41.46 11.01
N ASP A 21 -23.51 -42.45 10.74
CA ASP A 21 -23.63 -43.08 9.42
C ASP A 21 -24.35 -42.19 8.37
N CYS A 22 -24.22 -42.55 7.10
CA CYS A 22 -24.82 -41.83 5.97
C CYS A 22 -26.34 -42.03 5.83
N HIS A 23 -26.96 -42.84 6.69
CA HIS A 23 -28.41 -43.10 6.69
C HIS A 23 -29.14 -42.26 7.76
N VAL A 24 -28.43 -41.55 8.63
CA VAL A 24 -29.00 -40.57 9.56
C VAL A 24 -29.62 -39.41 8.77
N LYS A 25 -30.85 -39.04 9.11
CA LYS A 25 -31.51 -37.81 8.62
C LYS A 25 -31.37 -36.67 9.62
N ALA A 26 -31.51 -35.43 9.16
CA ALA A 26 -31.51 -34.25 10.03
C ALA A 26 -32.54 -34.37 11.16
N LYS A 27 -33.71 -34.93 10.85
CA LYS A 27 -34.77 -35.20 11.83
C LYS A 27 -34.38 -36.21 12.91
N ASP A 28 -33.68 -37.28 12.53
CA ASP A 28 -33.21 -38.30 13.48
C ASP A 28 -32.22 -37.68 14.48
N LEU A 29 -31.28 -36.88 13.97
CA LEU A 29 -30.27 -36.20 14.79
C LEU A 29 -30.90 -35.12 15.67
N LEU A 30 -31.86 -34.35 15.14
CA LEU A 30 -32.59 -33.34 15.90
C LEU A 30 -33.33 -33.97 17.09
N GLN A 31 -34.12 -35.02 16.85
CA GLN A 31 -34.89 -35.70 17.91
C GLN A 31 -33.99 -36.29 19.00
N TYR A 32 -32.86 -36.89 18.60
CA TYR A 32 -31.87 -37.42 19.54
C TYR A 32 -31.26 -36.30 20.40
N LEU A 33 -30.81 -35.21 19.78
CA LEU A 33 -30.20 -34.10 20.51
C LEU A 33 -31.21 -33.36 21.41
N GLU A 34 -32.47 -33.27 21.02
CA GLU A 34 -33.52 -32.72 21.89
C GLU A 34 -33.81 -33.59 23.11
N ALA A 35 -33.73 -34.92 22.96
CA ALA A 35 -33.91 -35.87 24.06
C ALA A 35 -32.71 -35.88 25.03
N GLU A 36 -31.48 -35.85 24.50
CA GLU A 36 -30.26 -36.02 25.30
C GLU A 36 -29.64 -34.72 25.82
N ILE A 37 -29.82 -33.59 25.12
CA ILE A 37 -29.14 -32.33 25.40
C ILE A 37 -30.11 -31.16 25.61
N GLY A 38 -31.07 -30.96 24.72
CA GLY A 38 -32.06 -29.88 24.83
C GLY A 38 -32.52 -29.31 23.51
N LEU A 39 -33.47 -28.37 23.58
CA LEU A 39 -34.22 -27.84 22.43
C LEU A 39 -33.30 -27.36 21.29
N VAL A 40 -33.62 -27.78 20.06
CA VAL A 40 -32.86 -27.46 18.84
C VAL A 40 -33.71 -26.57 17.94
N TYR A 41 -33.18 -25.41 17.53
CA TYR A 41 -33.82 -24.49 16.59
C TYR A 41 -33.62 -24.88 15.12
N ARG A 42 -32.44 -25.42 14.79
CA ARG A 42 -32.11 -25.88 13.44
C ARG A 42 -31.10 -27.01 13.47
N CYS A 43 -31.33 -28.02 12.64
CA CYS A 43 -30.34 -29.04 12.30
C CYS A 43 -30.15 -29.05 10.77
N ARG A 44 -28.98 -28.66 10.29
CA ARG A 44 -28.58 -28.77 8.88
C ARG A 44 -27.58 -29.91 8.72
N LEU A 45 -28.03 -31.03 8.16
CA LEU A 45 -27.20 -32.17 7.83
C LEU A 45 -26.65 -32.00 6.39
N LYS A 46 -25.33 -32.05 6.25
CA LYS A 46 -24.67 -31.91 4.95
C LYS A 46 -24.76 -33.22 4.17
N THR A 47 -25.47 -33.18 3.04
CA THR A 47 -25.59 -34.32 2.10
C THR A 47 -24.83 -34.08 0.80
N SER A 48 -24.31 -32.88 0.59
CA SER A 48 -23.60 -32.48 -0.63
C SER A 48 -22.31 -31.69 -0.33
N TRP A 49 -21.37 -31.69 -1.28
CA TRP A 49 -20.12 -30.92 -1.20
C TRP A 49 -19.50 -30.70 -2.58
N THR A 50 -18.67 -29.67 -2.69
CA THR A 50 -17.90 -29.31 -3.89
C THR A 50 -16.89 -30.40 -4.33
N PRO A 51 -17.12 -31.10 -5.46
CA PRO A 51 -16.31 -32.25 -5.83
C PRO A 51 -14.78 -31.96 -5.78
N PRO A 52 -13.96 -32.85 -5.18
CA PRO A 52 -12.52 -32.61 -5.07
C PRO A 52 -11.85 -32.35 -6.41
N GLU A 53 -10.88 -31.41 -6.44
CA GLU A 53 -10.15 -31.02 -7.66
C GLU A 53 -11.07 -30.59 -8.82
N SER A 54 -12.25 -30.04 -8.51
CA SER A 54 -13.16 -29.45 -9.49
C SER A 54 -13.28 -27.94 -9.33
N TYR A 55 -13.71 -27.26 -10.38
CA TYR A 55 -14.04 -25.84 -10.34
C TYR A 55 -15.44 -25.60 -10.92
N PRO A 56 -16.21 -24.63 -10.40
CA PRO A 56 -17.45 -24.25 -11.04
C PRO A 56 -17.17 -23.75 -12.46
N ASN A 57 -18.01 -24.17 -13.40
CA ASN A 57 -18.02 -23.69 -14.77
C ASN A 57 -19.28 -22.83 -14.98
N PHE A 58 -19.08 -21.62 -15.47
CA PHE A 58 -20.14 -20.64 -15.69
C PHE A 58 -20.33 -20.33 -17.19
N GLU A 59 -19.66 -21.07 -18.08
CA GLU A 59 -19.84 -20.95 -19.52
C GLU A 59 -21.13 -21.67 -19.96
N GLU A 60 -21.95 -21.01 -20.78
CA GLU A 60 -23.25 -21.51 -21.25
C GLU A 60 -23.18 -22.64 -22.29
N SER A 61 -21.99 -22.92 -22.85
CA SER A 61 -21.80 -23.87 -23.96
C SER A 61 -21.98 -25.36 -23.60
N ILE A 62 -22.26 -25.68 -22.33
CA ILE A 62 -22.56 -27.04 -21.90
C ILE A 62 -24.08 -27.19 -21.88
N GLU A 63 -24.65 -27.75 -22.95
CA GLU A 63 -26.04 -28.19 -22.96
C GLU A 63 -26.27 -29.17 -21.81
N THR A 64 -27.05 -28.74 -20.82
CA THR A 64 -27.41 -29.52 -19.62
C THR A 64 -28.09 -30.85 -19.94
N ALA A 65 -28.59 -31.01 -21.18
CA ALA A 65 -29.24 -32.22 -21.68
C ALA A 65 -28.26 -33.38 -21.99
N ASN A 66 -26.95 -33.12 -22.15
CA ASN A 66 -25.97 -34.13 -22.58
C ASN A 66 -24.91 -34.49 -21.49
N ILE A 67 -25.10 -34.02 -20.26
CA ILE A 67 -24.18 -34.36 -19.16
C ILE A 67 -24.61 -35.70 -18.55
N GLU A 68 -23.79 -36.75 -18.67
CA GLU A 68 -23.94 -37.95 -17.86
C GLU A 68 -23.84 -37.55 -16.38
N SER A 69 -24.98 -37.54 -15.67
CA SER A 69 -25.00 -37.36 -14.21
C SER A 69 -24.23 -38.52 -13.60
N THR A 70 -22.99 -38.27 -13.20
CA THR A 70 -22.27 -39.21 -12.37
C THR A 70 -22.72 -38.98 -10.93
N ASP A 71 -23.83 -39.60 -10.54
CA ASP A 71 -24.33 -39.67 -9.16
C ASP A 71 -23.37 -40.45 -8.21
N HIS A 72 -22.17 -40.77 -8.68
CA HIS A 72 -21.12 -41.52 -8.00
C HIS A 72 -19.86 -40.67 -7.77
N TYR A 73 -20.02 -39.43 -7.31
CA TYR A 73 -18.93 -38.75 -6.60
C TYR A 73 -19.08 -39.00 -5.09
N VAL A 74 -17.95 -39.21 -4.41
CA VAL A 74 -17.89 -39.61 -2.99
C VAL A 74 -18.70 -38.63 -2.14
N SER A 75 -19.71 -39.12 -1.41
CA SER A 75 -20.47 -38.31 -0.45
C SER A 75 -19.53 -37.82 0.65
N VAL A 76 -19.75 -36.62 1.18
CA VAL A 76 -19.00 -36.15 2.35
C VAL A 76 -19.22 -37.12 3.49
N GLU A 77 -18.20 -37.22 4.34
CA GLU A 77 -18.37 -37.77 5.67
C GLU A 77 -19.55 -37.07 6.38
N PRO A 78 -20.56 -37.84 6.84
CA PRO A 78 -21.76 -37.27 7.41
C PRO A 78 -21.46 -36.33 8.57
N HIS A 79 -21.91 -35.09 8.44
CA HIS A 79 -21.77 -34.08 9.48
C HIS A 79 -22.92 -33.08 9.40
N ALA A 80 -23.25 -32.46 10.53
CA ALA A 80 -24.36 -31.52 10.65
C ALA A 80 -23.96 -30.28 11.44
N PHE A 81 -24.63 -29.17 11.16
CA PHE A 81 -24.56 -27.93 11.93
C PHE A 81 -25.87 -27.76 12.70
N VAL A 82 -25.79 -27.75 14.03
CA VAL A 82 -26.96 -27.76 14.91
C VAL A 82 -26.97 -26.49 15.75
N HIS A 83 -28.08 -25.75 15.72
CA HIS A 83 -28.33 -24.59 16.58
C HIS A 83 -29.25 -24.98 17.72
N PHE A 84 -28.73 -24.96 18.94
CA PHE A 84 -29.50 -25.11 20.17
C PHE A 84 -30.24 -23.82 20.55
N ALA A 85 -31.33 -23.95 21.29
CA ALA A 85 -32.08 -22.82 21.83
C ALA A 85 -31.26 -22.05 22.89
N LEU A 86 -30.51 -22.80 23.71
CA LEU A 86 -29.74 -22.30 24.84
C LEU A 86 -28.22 -22.54 24.61
N PRO A 87 -27.35 -21.54 24.84
CA PRO A 87 -25.89 -21.73 24.77
C PRO A 87 -25.35 -22.80 25.73
N GLU A 88 -26.02 -23.00 26.85
CA GLU A 88 -25.66 -24.01 27.85
C GLU A 88 -25.79 -25.41 27.26
N SER A 89 -26.83 -25.65 26.43
CA SER A 89 -27.03 -26.91 25.70
C SER A 89 -25.90 -27.20 24.72
N ALA A 90 -25.40 -26.19 24.00
CA ALA A 90 -24.25 -26.36 23.12
C ALA A 90 -22.95 -26.66 23.91
N THR A 91 -22.75 -26.01 25.04
CA THR A 91 -21.61 -26.29 25.95
C THR A 91 -21.71 -27.70 26.52
N TRP A 92 -22.91 -28.13 26.91
CA TRP A 92 -23.17 -29.47 27.40
C TRP A 92 -22.94 -30.52 26.31
N ALA A 93 -23.45 -30.30 25.10
CA ALA A 93 -23.18 -31.17 23.94
C ALA A 93 -21.69 -31.38 23.70
N MET A 94 -20.89 -30.30 23.72
CA MET A 94 -19.43 -30.39 23.56
C MET A 94 -18.78 -31.23 24.67
N ASN A 95 -19.17 -31.00 25.92
CA ASN A 95 -18.63 -31.75 27.06
C ASN A 95 -19.04 -33.23 27.04
N ALA A 96 -20.30 -33.52 26.72
CA ALA A 96 -20.83 -34.88 26.63
C ALA A 96 -20.17 -35.65 25.47
N ALA A 97 -20.03 -35.03 24.29
CA ALA A 97 -19.28 -35.61 23.17
C ALA A 97 -17.80 -35.86 23.54
N GLY A 98 -17.15 -34.91 24.21
CA GLY A 98 -15.76 -35.05 24.67
C GLY A 98 -15.53 -36.15 25.71
N ARG A 99 -16.58 -36.49 26.49
CA ARG A 99 -16.60 -37.64 27.41
C ARG A 99 -17.10 -38.94 26.78
N CYS A 100 -17.38 -38.94 25.46
CA CYS A 100 -17.94 -40.07 24.73
C CYS A 100 -19.33 -40.54 25.24
N GLU A 101 -20.15 -39.62 25.77
CA GLU A 101 -21.49 -39.90 26.31
C GLU A 101 -22.59 -39.82 25.24
N LEU A 102 -22.30 -39.22 24.09
CA LEU A 102 -23.27 -39.09 22.99
C LEU A 102 -23.06 -40.18 21.94
N SER A 103 -24.06 -41.05 21.77
CA SER A 103 -24.05 -42.11 20.75
C SER A 103 -25.39 -42.20 20.01
N LEU A 104 -25.35 -42.07 18.69
CA LEU A 104 -26.52 -42.22 17.82
C LEU A 104 -26.40 -43.52 17.01
N LYS A 105 -27.40 -44.41 17.12
CA LYS A 105 -27.44 -45.72 16.41
C LYS A 105 -26.13 -46.53 16.57
N ASN A 106 -25.60 -46.61 17.79
CA ASN A 106 -24.32 -47.25 18.16
C ASN A 106 -23.03 -46.59 17.65
N ASN A 107 -23.10 -45.39 17.07
CA ASN A 107 -21.92 -44.62 16.66
C ASN A 107 -21.69 -43.45 17.63
N LEU A 108 -20.44 -43.28 18.09
CA LEU A 108 -20.05 -42.18 18.98
C LEU A 108 -20.02 -40.86 18.22
N LEU A 109 -20.77 -39.87 18.71
CA LEU A 109 -20.80 -38.54 18.13
C LEU A 109 -19.55 -37.76 18.51
N LYS A 110 -18.92 -37.14 17.51
CA LYS A 110 -17.93 -36.07 17.72
C LYS A 110 -18.63 -34.73 17.59
N ALA A 111 -18.22 -33.78 18.41
CA ALA A 111 -18.72 -32.42 18.38
C ALA A 111 -17.55 -31.43 18.25
N SER A 112 -17.73 -30.42 17.40
CA SER A 112 -16.77 -29.38 17.14
C SER A 112 -17.46 -28.02 17.23
N LEU A 113 -16.78 -27.04 17.82
CA LEU A 113 -17.17 -25.65 17.66
C LEU A 113 -16.57 -25.14 16.35
N GLY A 114 -17.30 -24.29 15.63
CA GLY A 114 -16.82 -23.63 14.41
C GLY A 114 -15.43 -23.00 14.54
N PRO A 115 -14.80 -22.59 13.43
CA PRO A 115 -13.43 -22.11 13.43
C PRO A 115 -13.29 -20.97 14.46
N GLU A 116 -12.42 -21.16 15.45
CA GLU A 116 -12.30 -20.31 16.64
C GLU A 116 -12.19 -18.81 16.29
N ASN A 117 -13.32 -18.09 16.30
CA ASN A 117 -13.35 -16.64 16.44
C ASN A 117 -14.10 -16.33 17.75
N PRO A 118 -13.44 -15.71 18.74
CA PRO A 118 -13.73 -15.96 20.14
C PRO A 118 -14.92 -15.15 20.65
N PHE A 119 -15.79 -15.83 21.39
CA PHE A 119 -16.54 -15.36 22.57
C PHE A 119 -17.55 -14.19 22.44
N CYS A 120 -17.57 -13.36 21.39
CA CYS A 120 -18.42 -12.16 21.35
C CYS A 120 -19.20 -11.92 20.04
N LEU A 121 -18.76 -12.45 18.89
CA LEU A 121 -19.45 -12.27 17.59
C LEU A 121 -20.90 -12.78 17.64
N ASN A 122 -21.09 -13.97 18.19
CA ASN A 122 -22.42 -14.56 18.37
C ASN A 122 -23.26 -13.81 19.43
N LYS A 123 -22.63 -13.23 20.47
CA LYS A 123 -23.33 -12.42 21.50
C LYS A 123 -23.86 -11.10 20.93
N ARG A 124 -23.10 -10.43 20.06
CA ARG A 124 -23.53 -9.16 19.41
C ARG A 124 -24.47 -9.37 18.24
N ARG A 125 -24.30 -10.42 17.42
CA ARG A 125 -25.26 -10.77 16.36
C ARG A 125 -26.66 -11.09 16.92
N ARG A 126 -26.77 -11.59 18.16
CA ARG A 126 -28.05 -11.73 18.86
C ARG A 126 -28.74 -10.40 19.19
N ALA A 127 -27.99 -9.30 19.33
CA ALA A 127 -28.54 -7.98 19.64
C ALA A 127 -28.94 -7.17 18.39
N THR A 128 -28.29 -7.44 17.25
CA THR A 128 -28.52 -6.71 15.99
C THR A 128 -28.82 -7.67 14.85
N THR A 129 -30.10 -7.86 14.54
CA THR A 129 -30.56 -8.77 13.48
C THR A 129 -30.40 -8.13 12.09
N PRO A 130 -29.93 -8.87 11.08
CA PRO A 130 -29.94 -8.40 9.69
C PRO A 130 -31.36 -8.09 9.20
N ILE A 131 -31.49 -7.06 8.37
CA ILE A 131 -32.76 -6.68 7.76
C ILE A 131 -32.93 -7.51 6.48
N LYS A 132 -33.77 -8.53 6.57
CA LYS A 132 -34.07 -9.46 5.47
C LYS A 132 -35.30 -9.04 4.66
N LEU A 133 -35.12 -8.94 3.34
CA LEU A 133 -36.14 -8.66 2.34
C LEU A 133 -36.17 -9.84 1.35
N SER A 134 -37.20 -10.68 1.43
CA SER A 134 -37.32 -11.90 0.62
C SER A 134 -38.12 -11.68 -0.67
N ASP A 135 -37.92 -12.55 -1.66
CA ASP A 135 -38.54 -12.49 -2.99
C ASP A 135 -38.35 -11.13 -3.66
N VAL A 136 -37.16 -10.56 -3.54
CA VAL A 136 -36.81 -9.35 -4.30
C VAL A 136 -36.45 -9.72 -5.74
N LEU A 137 -36.62 -8.81 -6.68
CA LEU A 137 -36.06 -8.95 -8.02
C LEU A 137 -34.78 -8.13 -8.08
N VAL A 138 -33.68 -8.74 -8.51
CA VAL A 138 -32.39 -8.07 -8.71
C VAL A 138 -32.04 -8.04 -10.19
N GLU A 139 -31.75 -6.85 -10.69
CA GLU A 139 -31.27 -6.63 -12.05
C GLU A 139 -29.96 -5.86 -11.98
N ILE A 140 -28.93 -6.40 -12.63
CA ILE A 140 -27.60 -5.80 -12.72
C ILE A 140 -27.52 -5.12 -14.07
N GLY A 141 -27.04 -3.88 -14.10
CA GLY A 141 -27.04 -3.11 -15.33
C GLY A 141 -26.31 -1.78 -15.23
N THR A 142 -26.52 -0.96 -16.24
CA THR A 142 -25.87 0.35 -16.37
C THR A 142 -26.89 1.44 -16.64
N LEU A 143 -26.76 2.55 -15.92
CA LEU A 143 -27.53 3.75 -16.17
C LEU A 143 -26.91 4.51 -17.36
N VAL A 144 -27.58 4.50 -18.52
CA VAL A 144 -27.05 5.06 -19.78
C VAL A 144 -27.21 6.58 -19.80
N ASN A 145 -28.36 7.07 -19.36
CA ASN A 145 -28.65 8.48 -19.10
C ASN A 145 -29.50 8.60 -17.83
N ARG A 146 -30.01 9.80 -17.50
CA ARG A 146 -30.74 10.02 -16.24
C ARG A 146 -31.99 9.15 -16.09
N ASP A 147 -32.58 8.70 -17.19
CA ASP A 147 -33.88 8.05 -17.21
C ASP A 147 -33.82 6.60 -17.73
N ASP A 148 -32.75 6.19 -18.42
CA ASP A 148 -32.64 4.88 -19.08
C ASP A 148 -31.65 3.94 -18.36
N PHE A 149 -32.14 2.75 -17.99
CA PHE A 149 -31.36 1.68 -17.36
C PHE A 149 -31.32 0.45 -18.25
N PHE A 150 -30.12 0.07 -18.69
CA PHE A 150 -29.89 -1.11 -19.51
C PHE A 150 -29.54 -2.29 -18.61
N VAL A 151 -30.34 -3.35 -18.69
CA VAL A 151 -30.17 -4.57 -17.93
C VAL A 151 -29.17 -5.47 -18.64
N ALA A 152 -28.18 -5.93 -17.89
CA ALA A 152 -27.11 -6.81 -18.32
C ALA A 152 -27.29 -8.25 -17.82
N TRP A 153 -27.94 -8.40 -16.66
CA TRP A 153 -28.28 -9.68 -16.08
C TRP A 153 -29.48 -9.55 -15.14
N ARG A 154 -30.31 -10.59 -15.10
CA ARG A 154 -31.45 -10.71 -14.19
C ARG A 154 -31.26 -11.89 -13.25
N GLY A 155 -31.51 -11.65 -11.97
CA GLY A 155 -31.56 -12.71 -10.98
C GLY A 155 -32.76 -13.64 -11.15
N PRO A 156 -32.79 -14.73 -10.38
CA PRO A 156 -33.94 -15.62 -10.32
C PRO A 156 -35.24 -14.85 -10.04
N SER A 157 -36.35 -15.29 -10.64
CA SER A 157 -37.65 -14.62 -10.51
C SER A 157 -38.30 -14.77 -9.13
N ARG A 158 -37.81 -15.70 -8.29
CA ARG A 158 -38.25 -15.97 -6.92
C ARG A 158 -37.08 -16.45 -6.07
N GLY A 159 -37.22 -16.38 -4.75
CA GLY A 159 -36.22 -16.94 -3.83
C GLY A 159 -34.92 -16.14 -3.69
N VAL A 160 -34.89 -14.89 -4.20
CA VAL A 160 -33.77 -13.98 -3.95
C VAL A 160 -34.01 -13.22 -2.65
N GLU A 161 -33.00 -13.20 -1.79
CA GLU A 161 -33.01 -12.48 -0.52
C GLU A 161 -32.03 -11.30 -0.60
N PHE A 162 -32.52 -10.09 -0.28
CA PHE A 162 -31.67 -8.92 -0.04
C PHE A 162 -31.56 -8.67 1.46
N LEU A 163 -30.32 -8.70 1.95
CA LEU A 163 -29.99 -8.61 3.36
C LEU A 163 -29.12 -7.37 3.59
N VAL A 164 -29.55 -6.47 4.46
CA VAL A 164 -28.73 -5.36 4.97
C VAL A 164 -28.32 -5.70 6.39
N ASP A 165 -27.01 -5.80 6.62
CA ASP A 165 -26.44 -6.25 7.88
C ASP A 165 -25.76 -5.07 8.61
N PRO A 166 -26.41 -4.48 9.63
CA PRO A 166 -25.84 -3.37 10.37
C PRO A 166 -24.61 -3.75 11.21
N PHE A 167 -24.48 -5.04 11.54
CA PHE A 167 -23.39 -5.54 12.36
C PHE A 167 -22.10 -5.65 11.54
N ASP A 168 -22.16 -6.31 10.38
CA ASP A 168 -21.01 -6.46 9.48
C ASP A 168 -20.80 -5.21 8.59
N GLY A 169 -21.77 -4.29 8.55
CA GLY A 169 -21.74 -3.14 7.65
C GLY A 169 -21.78 -3.55 6.18
N THR A 170 -22.49 -4.63 5.87
CA THR A 170 -22.56 -5.24 4.54
C THR A 170 -23.99 -5.28 4.01
N CYS A 171 -24.10 -5.35 2.69
CA CYS A 171 -25.32 -5.68 1.97
C CYS A 171 -25.04 -6.94 1.14
N LYS A 172 -26.00 -7.87 1.06
CA LYS A 172 -25.85 -9.12 0.31
C LYS A 172 -27.11 -9.54 -0.41
N PHE A 173 -26.95 -10.08 -1.62
CA PHE A 173 -27.97 -10.82 -2.34
C PHE A 173 -27.67 -12.31 -2.23
N CYS A 174 -28.65 -13.11 -1.79
CA CYS A 174 -28.53 -14.56 -1.68
C CYS A 174 -29.61 -15.25 -2.52
N PHE A 175 -29.25 -16.30 -3.24
CA PHE A 175 -30.19 -17.10 -4.04
C PHE A 175 -29.57 -18.46 -4.41
N THR A 176 -30.39 -19.43 -4.79
CA THR A 176 -29.95 -20.79 -5.13
C THR A 176 -30.06 -21.04 -6.64
N ARG A 177 -29.10 -21.77 -7.23
CA ARG A 177 -29.12 -22.21 -8.64
C ARG A 177 -28.31 -23.49 -8.86
N ASP A 178 -28.64 -24.24 -9.90
CA ASP A 178 -27.84 -25.38 -10.35
C ASP A 178 -26.53 -24.89 -10.97
N THR A 179 -25.42 -25.58 -10.67
CA THR A 179 -24.08 -25.19 -11.11
C THR A 179 -23.30 -26.42 -11.58
N VAL A 180 -22.70 -26.30 -12.75
CA VAL A 180 -21.83 -27.34 -13.31
C VAL A 180 -20.42 -27.20 -12.74
N PHE A 181 -19.81 -28.29 -12.32
CA PHE A 181 -18.43 -28.38 -11.89
C PHE A 181 -17.64 -29.21 -12.90
N THR A 182 -16.46 -28.72 -13.29
CA THR A 182 -15.54 -29.44 -14.20
C THR A 182 -14.37 -30.00 -13.41
N PHE A 183 -14.12 -31.31 -13.53
CA PHE A 183 -13.00 -31.98 -12.89
C PHE A 183 -11.69 -31.66 -13.61
N LYS A 184 -10.68 -31.23 -12.86
CA LYS A 184 -9.39 -30.81 -13.39
C LYS A 184 -8.71 -31.90 -14.22
N GLY A 185 -8.37 -31.57 -15.46
CA GLY A 185 -7.65 -32.46 -16.37
C GLY A 185 -8.50 -33.58 -17.00
N THR A 186 -9.83 -33.50 -16.88
CA THR A 186 -10.76 -34.47 -17.49
C THR A 186 -11.92 -33.75 -18.18
N SER A 187 -12.67 -34.47 -19.02
CA SER A 187 -13.93 -34.01 -19.62
C SER A 187 -15.17 -34.32 -18.76
N LYS A 188 -14.98 -34.77 -17.52
CA LYS A 188 -16.10 -35.10 -16.62
C LYS A 188 -16.69 -33.84 -16.01
N HIS A 189 -18.01 -33.85 -15.86
CA HIS A 189 -18.78 -32.78 -15.23
C HIS A 189 -19.68 -33.34 -14.11
N ALA A 190 -19.97 -32.51 -13.10
CA ALA A 190 -20.95 -32.80 -12.07
C ALA A 190 -21.91 -31.62 -11.93
N MET A 191 -23.20 -31.87 -11.81
CA MET A 191 -24.21 -30.84 -11.55
C MET A 191 -24.52 -30.83 -10.06
N VAL A 192 -24.39 -29.66 -9.42
CA VAL A 192 -24.62 -29.49 -7.99
C VAL A 192 -25.45 -28.24 -7.76
N LYS A 193 -26.47 -28.32 -6.92
CA LYS A 193 -27.24 -27.15 -6.51
C LYS A 193 -26.44 -26.33 -5.51
N CYS A 194 -26.31 -25.04 -5.78
CA CYS A 194 -25.48 -24.13 -4.99
C CYS A 194 -26.25 -22.89 -4.56
N ASP A 195 -26.04 -22.48 -3.31
CA ASP A 195 -26.38 -21.15 -2.84
C ASP A 195 -25.29 -20.18 -3.30
N PHE A 196 -25.69 -19.03 -3.81
CA PHE A 196 -24.81 -17.93 -4.17
C PHE A 196 -25.03 -16.76 -3.24
N LYS A 197 -23.93 -16.07 -2.96
CA LYS A 197 -23.92 -14.83 -2.18
C LYS A 197 -23.13 -13.77 -2.95
N VAL A 198 -23.76 -12.62 -3.18
CA VAL A 198 -23.14 -11.42 -3.75
C VAL A 198 -23.12 -10.34 -2.68
N GLU A 199 -21.95 -9.99 -2.14
CA GLU A 199 -21.81 -9.11 -0.97
C GLU A 199 -20.94 -7.89 -1.29
N PHE A 200 -21.33 -6.74 -0.75
CA PHE A 200 -20.59 -5.47 -0.83
C PHE A 200 -20.73 -4.70 0.48
N LEU A 201 -19.79 -3.79 0.75
CA LEU A 201 -19.82 -3.00 1.97
C LEU A 201 -20.74 -1.80 1.80
N VAL A 202 -21.37 -1.37 2.89
CA VAL A 202 -22.22 -0.15 2.90
C VAL A 202 -21.42 1.07 2.44
N ARG A 203 -20.15 1.16 2.84
CA ARG A 203 -19.24 2.25 2.43
C ARG A 203 -18.90 2.25 0.93
N ASP A 204 -19.15 1.15 0.22
CA ASP A 204 -18.89 1.06 -1.21
C ASP A 204 -20.09 1.57 -2.04
N ILE A 205 -21.22 1.91 -1.40
CA ILE A 205 -22.41 2.48 -2.03
C ILE A 205 -22.19 3.99 -2.19
N ASN A 206 -22.13 4.46 -3.44
CA ASN A 206 -21.98 5.89 -3.76
C ASN A 206 -23.29 6.65 -3.53
N GLU A 207 -24.37 6.14 -4.11
CA GLU A 207 -25.70 6.74 -4.03
C GLU A 207 -26.80 5.70 -4.15
N ILE A 208 -27.98 6.05 -3.65
CA ILE A 208 -29.19 5.25 -3.77
C ILE A 208 -30.29 6.10 -4.40
N LYS A 209 -30.88 5.63 -5.50
CA LYS A 209 -32.07 6.25 -6.11
C LYS A 209 -33.31 5.43 -5.79
N ARG A 210 -34.39 6.10 -5.37
CA ARG A 210 -35.65 5.46 -4.96
C ARG A 210 -36.81 5.93 -5.81
N TYR A 211 -37.67 5.00 -6.21
CA TYR A 211 -38.97 5.29 -6.82
C TYR A 211 -39.94 4.14 -6.56
N SER A 212 -41.21 4.36 -6.89
CA SER A 212 -42.27 3.37 -6.69
C SER A 212 -42.89 2.99 -8.02
N GLU A 213 -43.14 1.69 -8.16
CA GLU A 213 -43.95 1.09 -9.22
C GLU A 213 -45.23 0.52 -8.61
N PRO A 214 -46.28 0.21 -9.40
CA PRO A 214 -47.55 -0.31 -8.87
C PRO A 214 -47.38 -1.56 -8.00
N SER A 215 -46.44 -2.44 -8.36
CA SER A 215 -46.23 -3.72 -7.70
C SER A 215 -44.98 -3.79 -6.82
N TYR A 216 -44.12 -2.77 -6.82
CA TYR A 216 -42.81 -2.80 -6.14
C TYR A 216 -42.36 -1.44 -5.62
N ARG A 217 -41.61 -1.44 -4.52
CA ARG A 217 -40.74 -0.33 -4.14
C ARG A 217 -39.36 -0.59 -4.72
N VAL A 218 -38.84 0.33 -5.53
CA VAL A 218 -37.58 0.12 -6.26
C VAL A 218 -36.48 0.97 -5.66
N ILE A 219 -35.34 0.34 -5.42
CA ILE A 219 -34.08 1.01 -5.11
C ILE A 219 -33.06 0.70 -6.21
N LEU A 220 -32.31 1.71 -6.63
CA LEU A 220 -31.16 1.57 -7.51
C LEU A 220 -29.92 1.90 -6.69
N LEU A 221 -29.09 0.89 -6.45
CA LEU A 221 -27.82 1.02 -5.75
C LEU A 221 -26.72 1.27 -6.78
N GLN A 222 -25.95 2.34 -6.61
CA GLN A 222 -24.74 2.56 -7.39
C GLN A 222 -23.51 2.26 -6.54
N LEU A 223 -22.71 1.28 -6.96
CA LEU A 223 -21.52 0.83 -6.27
C LEU A 223 -20.25 1.47 -6.83
N SER A 224 -19.28 1.75 -5.97
CA SER A 224 -17.94 2.22 -6.33
C SER A 224 -16.98 1.10 -6.75
N SER A 225 -17.25 -0.12 -6.32
CA SER A 225 -16.49 -1.33 -6.66
C SER A 225 -17.42 -2.51 -6.92
N SER A 226 -16.95 -3.47 -7.71
CA SER A 226 -17.69 -4.71 -7.95
C SER A 226 -17.89 -5.49 -6.65
N PRO A 227 -19.05 -6.13 -6.44
CA PRO A 227 -19.30 -6.91 -5.25
C PRO A 227 -18.51 -8.22 -5.32
N ARG A 228 -18.30 -8.79 -4.14
CA ARG A 228 -17.64 -10.09 -3.98
C ARG A 228 -18.66 -11.20 -4.20
N VAL A 229 -18.19 -12.33 -4.72
CA VAL A 229 -19.04 -13.49 -5.04
C VAL A 229 -18.56 -14.73 -4.31
N TRP A 230 -19.51 -15.45 -3.70
CA TRP A 230 -19.31 -16.73 -3.06
C TRP A 230 -20.36 -17.73 -3.51
N TYR A 231 -20.06 -19.01 -3.31
CA TYR A 231 -21.02 -20.09 -3.38
C TYR A 231 -20.80 -21.09 -2.24
N ARG A 232 -21.81 -21.92 -1.97
CA ARG A 232 -21.72 -23.17 -1.18
C ARG A 232 -22.75 -24.16 -1.69
N THR A 233 -22.64 -25.43 -1.35
CA THR A 233 -23.64 -26.43 -1.76
C THR A 233 -24.96 -26.24 -1.00
N ALA A 234 -26.08 -26.49 -1.68
CA ALA A 234 -27.43 -26.23 -1.17
C ALA A 234 -28.29 -27.49 -0.99
N ASP A 235 -27.87 -28.63 -1.55
CA ASP A 235 -28.58 -29.92 -1.38
C ASP A 235 -28.23 -30.53 -0.02
N ASP A 236 -28.76 -29.92 1.04
CA ASP A 236 -28.61 -30.35 2.43
C ASP A 236 -29.97 -30.71 3.03
N ASP A 237 -29.99 -31.64 3.97
CA ASP A 237 -31.19 -32.01 4.73
C ASP A 237 -31.31 -31.05 5.93
N ILE A 238 -32.34 -30.18 5.93
CA ILE A 238 -32.51 -29.11 6.91
C ILE A 238 -33.84 -29.28 7.63
N GLU A 239 -33.78 -29.37 8.96
CA GLU A 239 -34.93 -29.32 9.85
C GLU A 239 -34.85 -28.04 10.70
N GLU A 240 -35.85 -27.15 10.56
CA GLU A 240 -35.98 -25.91 11.33
C GLU A 240 -37.27 -25.95 12.15
N THR A 241 -37.16 -25.69 13.46
CA THR A 241 -38.30 -25.73 14.40
C THR A 241 -38.84 -24.34 14.75
N VAL A 242 -38.20 -23.28 14.22
CA VAL A 242 -38.54 -21.88 14.51
C VAL A 242 -38.86 -21.09 13.24
N SER A 243 -39.74 -20.09 13.36
CA SER A 243 -40.19 -19.26 12.24
C SER A 243 -39.46 -17.90 12.12
N PHE A 244 -38.48 -17.62 12.98
CA PHE A 244 -37.68 -16.39 12.96
C PHE A 244 -36.31 -16.66 12.32
N ASP A 245 -35.72 -15.62 11.73
CA ASP A 245 -34.42 -15.74 11.05
C ASP A 245 -33.30 -16.09 12.06
N LEU A 246 -32.63 -17.22 11.81
CA LEU A 246 -31.42 -17.64 12.53
C LEU A 246 -30.17 -17.08 11.88
N LEU A 247 -29.07 -17.07 12.62
CA LEU A 247 -27.75 -16.76 12.06
C LEU A 247 -27.35 -17.84 11.04
N ASP A 248 -26.58 -17.44 10.04
CA ASP A 248 -25.97 -18.39 9.10
C ASP A 248 -25.08 -19.38 9.87
N ASP A 249 -25.05 -20.63 9.42
CA ASP A 249 -24.25 -21.69 10.03
C ASP A 249 -22.76 -21.58 9.64
N ASP A 250 -21.95 -22.51 10.17
CA ASP A 250 -20.49 -22.56 9.98
C ASP A 250 -20.11 -23.28 8.68
N ASP A 251 -21.08 -23.56 7.79
CA ASP A 251 -20.81 -24.12 6.47
C ASP A 251 -20.03 -23.09 5.62
N PRO A 252 -18.80 -23.42 5.19
CA PRO A 252 -17.91 -22.43 4.61
C PRO A 252 -18.40 -21.92 3.25
N TRP A 253 -18.57 -20.60 3.14
CA TRP A 253 -18.72 -19.91 1.86
C TRP A 253 -17.41 -19.89 1.06
N ILE A 254 -17.44 -20.37 -0.18
CA ILE A 254 -16.28 -20.46 -1.07
C ILE A 254 -16.26 -19.28 -2.04
N ARG A 255 -15.16 -18.50 -2.07
CA ARG A 255 -15.00 -17.39 -3.03
C ARG A 255 -14.92 -17.90 -4.48
N THR A 256 -15.58 -17.19 -5.39
CA THR A 256 -15.58 -17.50 -6.83
C THR A 256 -15.54 -16.24 -7.70
N THR A 257 -15.57 -16.43 -9.02
CA THR A 257 -15.57 -15.39 -10.04
C THR A 257 -17.00 -14.97 -10.41
N ASP A 258 -17.13 -14.03 -11.34
CA ASP A 258 -18.43 -13.67 -11.93
C ASP A 258 -19.09 -14.92 -12.55
N PHE A 259 -20.34 -15.18 -12.16
CA PHE A 259 -21.12 -16.33 -12.62
C PHE A 259 -22.07 -15.99 -13.77
N THR A 260 -22.10 -14.72 -14.20
CA THR A 260 -22.98 -14.23 -15.26
C THR A 260 -22.29 -14.42 -16.61
N PRO A 261 -23.01 -14.86 -17.66
CA PRO A 261 -22.41 -15.18 -18.97
C PRO A 261 -21.63 -14.01 -19.56
N SER A 262 -22.22 -12.81 -19.47
CA SER A 262 -21.71 -11.58 -20.04
C SER A 262 -20.77 -10.82 -19.08
N GLY A 263 -20.45 -11.36 -17.89
CA GLY A 263 -19.60 -10.68 -16.88
C GLY A 263 -20.22 -9.41 -16.29
N ALA A 264 -21.53 -9.41 -16.07
CA ALA A 264 -22.34 -8.28 -15.60
C ALA A 264 -21.92 -7.78 -14.22
N ILE A 265 -21.57 -8.68 -13.28
CA ILE A 265 -21.18 -8.29 -11.90
C ILE A 265 -19.89 -7.47 -11.93
N GLY A 266 -18.94 -7.87 -12.78
CA GLY A 266 -17.72 -7.12 -13.03
C GLY A 266 -17.99 -5.80 -13.77
N ARG A 267 -18.64 -5.86 -14.94
CA ARG A 267 -18.70 -4.71 -15.85
C ARG A 267 -19.65 -3.60 -15.36
N CYS A 268 -20.74 -3.96 -14.71
CA CYS A 268 -21.77 -3.03 -14.26
C CYS A 268 -21.55 -2.58 -12.82
N ASN A 269 -22.02 -1.38 -12.51
CA ASN A 269 -21.92 -0.79 -11.16
C ASN A 269 -23.28 -0.45 -10.55
N SER A 270 -24.38 -0.72 -11.26
CA SER A 270 -25.72 -0.32 -10.84
C SER A 270 -26.62 -1.54 -10.67
N TYR A 271 -27.27 -1.62 -9.52
CA TYR A 271 -28.09 -2.76 -9.09
C TYR A 271 -29.50 -2.26 -8.79
N ARG A 272 -30.46 -2.61 -9.64
CA ARG A 272 -31.88 -2.32 -9.44
C ARG A 272 -32.49 -3.45 -8.61
N VAL A 273 -33.07 -3.11 -7.47
CA VAL A 273 -33.71 -4.04 -6.55
C VAL A 273 -35.19 -3.66 -6.43
N SER A 274 -36.07 -4.54 -6.92
CA SER A 274 -37.51 -4.39 -6.80
C SER A 274 -38.01 -5.16 -5.59
N ILE A 275 -38.58 -4.46 -4.62
CA ILE A 275 -38.92 -4.99 -3.31
C ILE A 275 -40.45 -5.07 -3.18
N PRO A 276 -41.01 -6.23 -2.81
CA PRO A 276 -42.44 -6.38 -2.59
C PRO A 276 -42.99 -5.36 -1.56
N PRO A 277 -44.15 -4.71 -1.82
CA PRO A 277 -44.70 -3.66 -0.95
C PRO A 277 -44.92 -4.10 0.51
N ARG A 278 -45.17 -5.40 0.74
CA ARG A 278 -45.28 -6.01 2.08
C ARG A 278 -44.07 -5.76 2.99
N TYR A 279 -42.89 -5.50 2.40
CA TYR A 279 -41.66 -5.23 3.14
C TYR A 279 -41.34 -3.73 3.28
N GLY A 280 -42.25 -2.82 2.94
CA GLY A 280 -42.01 -1.37 2.97
C GLY A 280 -41.45 -0.85 4.30
N ARG A 281 -41.96 -1.33 5.45
CA ARG A 281 -41.42 -0.94 6.78
C ARG A 281 -39.99 -1.43 7.02
N LYS A 282 -39.66 -2.65 6.57
CA LYS A 282 -38.29 -3.19 6.67
C LYS A 282 -37.34 -2.41 5.75
N LEU A 283 -37.80 -2.00 4.57
CA LEU A 283 -37.04 -1.17 3.64
C LEU A 283 -36.71 0.20 4.24
N GLU A 284 -37.67 0.90 4.85
CA GLU A 284 -37.38 2.20 5.50
C GLU A 284 -36.35 2.03 6.62
N LYS A 285 -36.47 1.00 7.46
CA LYS A 285 -35.46 0.69 8.49
C LYS A 285 -34.06 0.47 7.89
N ALA A 286 -33.96 -0.20 6.75
CA ALA A 286 -32.70 -0.37 6.05
C ALA A 286 -32.16 0.95 5.51
N MET A 287 -33.03 1.79 4.94
CA MET A 287 -32.64 3.11 4.43
C MET A 287 -32.17 4.07 5.54
N ASP A 288 -32.83 4.03 6.71
CA ASP A 288 -32.41 4.83 7.87
C ASP A 288 -30.99 4.46 8.33
N TYR A 289 -30.71 3.16 8.42
CA TYR A 289 -29.35 2.68 8.71
C TYR A 289 -28.32 3.14 7.66
N LEU A 290 -28.66 3.07 6.36
CA LEU A 290 -27.76 3.51 5.29
C LEU A 290 -27.50 5.03 5.36
N LYS A 291 -28.51 5.83 5.74
CA LYS A 291 -28.38 7.28 5.97
C LYS A 291 -27.50 7.61 7.18
N GLU A 292 -27.63 6.88 8.28
CA GLU A 292 -26.73 6.99 9.44
C GLU A 292 -25.27 6.74 9.06
N ARG A 293 -25.04 5.87 8.07
CA ARG A 293 -23.71 5.61 7.47
C ARG A 293 -23.32 6.59 6.36
N ARG A 294 -24.03 7.71 6.21
CA ARG A 294 -23.78 8.79 5.25
C ARG A 294 -23.90 8.39 3.78
N VAL A 295 -24.70 7.38 3.45
CA VAL A 295 -25.03 7.06 2.06
C VAL A 295 -26.08 8.05 1.55
N HIS A 296 -25.81 8.71 0.41
CA HIS A 296 -26.74 9.68 -0.18
C HIS A 296 -27.96 8.98 -0.80
N ASP A 297 -29.16 9.44 -0.48
CA ASP A 297 -30.41 8.97 -1.07
C ASP A 297 -31.13 10.06 -1.87
N PHE A 298 -31.65 9.68 -3.04
CA PHE A 298 -32.41 10.57 -3.92
C PHE A 298 -33.74 9.93 -4.31
N CYS A 299 -34.84 10.67 -4.19
CA CYS A 299 -36.13 10.24 -4.72
C CYS A 299 -36.27 10.70 -6.18
N LEU A 300 -36.43 9.74 -7.10
CA LEU A 300 -36.73 10.04 -8.50
C LEU A 300 -38.20 10.41 -8.65
N LYS A 301 -38.47 11.45 -9.46
CA LYS A 301 -39.84 11.91 -9.75
C LYS A 301 -40.60 10.94 -10.65
N SER A 302 -39.89 10.22 -11.51
CA SER A 302 -40.43 9.26 -12.48
C SER A 302 -39.65 7.94 -12.45
N PRO A 303 -40.30 6.79 -12.72
CA PRO A 303 -39.63 5.51 -12.92
C PRO A 303 -38.62 5.55 -14.08
N LEU A 304 -37.60 4.71 -14.01
CA LEU A 304 -36.62 4.53 -15.08
C LEU A 304 -37.23 3.71 -16.23
N ARG A 305 -36.84 4.01 -17.47
CA ARG A 305 -37.12 3.15 -18.62
C ARG A 305 -36.12 2.00 -18.62
N ILE A 306 -36.63 0.78 -18.48
CA ILE A 306 -35.85 -0.44 -18.40
C ILE A 306 -35.79 -1.07 -19.80
N GLN A 307 -34.58 -1.35 -20.29
CA GLN A 307 -34.35 -2.03 -21.57
C GLN A 307 -33.25 -3.08 -21.40
N ASP A 308 -33.28 -4.10 -22.25
CA ASP A 308 -32.17 -5.06 -22.32
C ASP A 308 -31.02 -4.44 -23.11
N GLU A 309 -29.79 -4.70 -22.68
CA GLU A 309 -28.63 -4.32 -23.49
C GLU A 309 -28.60 -5.10 -24.82
N PRO A 310 -27.95 -4.59 -25.88
CA PRO A 310 -27.96 -5.23 -27.20
C PRO A 310 -27.50 -6.70 -27.18
N ASP A 311 -26.50 -7.03 -26.36
CA ASP A 311 -25.92 -8.36 -26.21
C ASP A 311 -26.41 -9.09 -24.96
N PHE A 312 -27.65 -8.81 -24.52
CA PHE A 312 -28.19 -9.39 -23.29
C PHE A 312 -28.15 -10.92 -23.31
N GLY A 313 -27.55 -11.50 -22.27
CA GLY A 313 -27.40 -12.95 -22.11
C GLY A 313 -26.27 -13.57 -22.93
N LEU A 314 -25.65 -12.85 -23.87
CA LEU A 314 -24.56 -13.42 -24.68
C LEU A 314 -23.26 -13.55 -23.87
N PRO A 315 -22.55 -14.68 -23.93
CA PRO A 315 -21.28 -14.84 -23.23
C PRO A 315 -20.22 -13.88 -23.79
N MET A 316 -19.38 -13.35 -22.90
CA MET A 316 -18.28 -12.48 -23.30
C MET A 316 -17.23 -13.28 -24.10
N SER A 317 -16.80 -12.76 -25.24
CA SER A 317 -15.78 -13.39 -26.09
C SER A 317 -14.38 -13.38 -25.46
N ASP A 318 -14.07 -12.35 -24.67
CA ASP A 318 -12.79 -12.16 -24.00
C ASP A 318 -12.91 -12.37 -22.47
N PRO A 319 -11.87 -12.87 -21.79
CA PRO A 319 -11.86 -13.00 -20.33
C PRO A 319 -11.80 -11.66 -19.58
N LEU A 320 -11.58 -10.56 -20.32
CA LEU A 320 -11.45 -9.19 -19.85
C LEU A 320 -12.39 -8.30 -20.68
N PHE A 321 -13.36 -7.68 -20.02
CA PHE A 321 -14.18 -6.65 -20.64
C PHE A 321 -13.32 -5.44 -20.98
N CYS A 322 -13.03 -5.21 -22.26
CA CYS A 322 -12.35 -4.02 -22.75
C CYS A 322 -12.61 -3.80 -24.25
N ILE A 323 -12.48 -2.56 -24.70
CA ILE A 323 -12.48 -2.23 -26.13
C ILE A 323 -11.11 -2.58 -26.68
N GLN A 324 -11.05 -3.62 -27.50
CA GLN A 324 -9.79 -4.14 -28.04
C GLN A 324 -9.17 -3.19 -29.06
N HIS A 325 -9.91 -2.75 -30.06
CA HIS A 325 -9.35 -1.94 -31.14
C HIS A 325 -10.42 -1.04 -31.74
N MET A 326 -10.02 0.19 -32.07
CA MET A 326 -10.81 1.10 -32.90
C MET A 326 -9.87 1.70 -33.95
N GLU A 327 -10.26 1.59 -35.22
CA GLU A 327 -9.44 2.06 -36.33
C GLU A 327 -9.15 3.56 -36.21
N GLY A 328 -7.88 3.95 -36.35
CA GLY A 328 -7.42 5.34 -36.24
C GLY A 328 -7.22 5.85 -34.80
N ILE A 329 -7.40 5.01 -33.77
CA ILE A 329 -7.11 5.35 -32.38
C ILE A 329 -5.85 4.61 -31.91
N THR A 330 -4.88 5.33 -31.35
CA THR A 330 -3.65 4.73 -30.85
C THR A 330 -3.87 3.93 -29.56
N PHE A 331 -2.94 3.04 -29.24
CA PHE A 331 -3.00 2.22 -28.03
C PHE A 331 -3.06 3.07 -26.74
N GLU A 332 -2.33 4.17 -26.68
CA GLU A 332 -2.25 5.05 -25.50
C GLU A 332 -3.61 5.66 -25.16
N ILE A 333 -4.30 6.15 -26.20
CA ILE A 333 -5.64 6.70 -26.08
C ILE A 333 -6.64 5.59 -25.72
N MET A 334 -6.58 4.46 -26.42
CA MET A 334 -7.48 3.34 -26.17
C MET A 334 -7.35 2.78 -24.74
N PHE A 335 -6.13 2.72 -24.22
CA PHE A 335 -5.87 2.27 -22.85
C PHE A 335 -6.52 3.21 -21.82
N LEU A 336 -6.47 4.53 -22.04
CA LEU A 336 -7.12 5.51 -21.18
C LEU A 336 -8.65 5.55 -21.32
N VAL A 337 -9.19 5.30 -22.52
CA VAL A 337 -10.65 5.10 -22.70
C VAL A 337 -11.11 3.90 -21.88
N ASN A 338 -10.39 2.77 -21.96
CA ASN A 338 -10.65 1.60 -21.13
C ASN A 338 -10.47 1.88 -19.63
N ALA A 339 -9.53 2.75 -19.24
CA ALA A 339 -9.38 3.16 -17.84
C ALA A 339 -10.61 3.93 -17.33
N ALA A 340 -11.14 4.87 -18.11
CA ALA A 340 -12.36 5.59 -17.79
C ALA A 340 -13.60 4.67 -17.76
N LEU A 341 -13.65 3.70 -18.68
CA LEU A 341 -14.69 2.66 -18.74
C LEU A 341 -14.67 1.75 -17.50
N HIS A 342 -13.50 1.20 -17.14
CA HIS A 342 -13.37 0.26 -16.01
C HIS A 342 -13.63 0.93 -14.65
N LYS A 343 -13.39 2.24 -14.55
CA LYS A 343 -13.75 3.07 -13.39
C LYS A 343 -15.24 3.42 -13.33
N GLY A 344 -15.99 3.17 -14.40
CA GLY A 344 -17.43 3.49 -14.51
C GLY A 344 -17.72 4.98 -14.70
N ILE A 345 -16.74 5.75 -15.19
CA ILE A 345 -16.94 7.17 -15.55
C ILE A 345 -17.67 7.25 -16.88
N PHE A 346 -17.22 6.45 -17.85
CA PHE A 346 -17.96 6.19 -19.08
C PHE A 346 -18.59 4.80 -19.00
N ASN A 347 -19.68 4.61 -19.72
CA ASN A 347 -20.17 3.27 -20.04
C ASN A 347 -20.10 3.00 -21.56
N GLN A 348 -20.11 1.73 -21.93
CA GLN A 348 -19.97 1.28 -23.31
C GLN A 348 -21.05 1.88 -24.24
N HIS A 349 -22.25 2.13 -23.73
CA HIS A 349 -23.38 2.64 -24.51
C HIS A 349 -23.31 4.14 -24.78
N GLN A 350 -22.38 4.86 -24.13
CA GLN A 350 -22.15 6.30 -24.34
C GLN A 350 -21.05 6.61 -25.36
N LEU A 351 -20.25 5.61 -25.74
CA LEU A 351 -19.10 5.78 -26.62
C LEU A 351 -19.56 5.78 -28.09
N SER A 352 -20.11 6.91 -28.52
CA SER A 352 -20.62 7.11 -29.89
C SER A 352 -19.52 7.28 -30.93
N ASP A 353 -19.86 7.16 -32.22
CA ASP A 353 -18.95 7.49 -33.33
C ASP A 353 -18.40 8.91 -33.23
N ASN A 354 -19.21 9.87 -32.73
CA ASN A 354 -18.78 11.24 -32.49
C ASN A 354 -17.70 11.33 -31.39
N PHE A 355 -17.78 10.50 -30.35
CA PHE A 355 -16.72 10.41 -29.32
C PHE A 355 -15.38 10.00 -29.95
N PHE A 356 -15.38 8.94 -30.77
CA PHE A 356 -14.17 8.49 -31.45
C PHE A 356 -13.69 9.48 -32.51
N HIS A 357 -14.60 10.16 -33.20
CA HIS A 357 -14.24 11.24 -34.13
C HIS A 357 -13.53 12.40 -33.41
N LEU A 358 -13.98 12.81 -32.22
CA LEU A 358 -13.31 13.82 -31.41
C LEU A 358 -11.87 13.41 -31.05
N LEU A 359 -11.68 12.14 -30.66
CA LEU A 359 -10.34 11.60 -30.39
C LEU A 359 -9.45 11.59 -31.65
N LYS A 360 -10.00 11.26 -32.82
CA LYS A 360 -9.26 11.30 -34.10
C LYS A 360 -8.91 12.73 -34.54
N SER A 361 -9.76 13.70 -34.20
CA SER A 361 -9.63 15.09 -34.67
C SER A 361 -8.57 15.91 -33.93
N GLN A 362 -8.16 15.49 -32.74
CA GLN A 362 -7.25 16.23 -31.87
C GLN A 362 -5.89 15.53 -31.74
N ALA A 363 -4.86 16.30 -31.37
CA ALA A 363 -3.51 15.76 -31.16
C ALA A 363 -3.47 14.77 -29.98
N MET A 364 -2.56 13.79 -30.06
CA MET A 364 -2.43 12.73 -29.06
C MET A 364 -2.22 13.27 -27.63
N ASP A 365 -1.35 14.27 -27.46
CA ASP A 365 -1.03 14.82 -26.14
C ASP A 365 -2.25 15.46 -25.46
N VAL A 366 -3.09 16.15 -26.25
CA VAL A 366 -4.35 16.75 -25.78
C VAL A 366 -5.31 15.65 -25.34
N ASN A 367 -5.45 14.58 -26.13
CA ASN A 367 -6.32 13.45 -25.81
C ASN A 367 -5.86 12.71 -24.55
N VAL A 368 -4.55 12.47 -24.42
CA VAL A 368 -3.97 11.81 -23.25
C VAL A 368 -4.20 12.64 -22.00
N ALA A 369 -3.93 13.95 -22.05
CA ALA A 369 -4.17 14.84 -20.93
C ALA A 369 -5.67 14.94 -20.59
N ALA A 370 -6.55 15.04 -21.59
CA ALA A 370 -7.99 15.10 -21.39
C ALA A 370 -8.52 13.84 -20.71
N LEU A 371 -8.12 12.66 -21.20
CA LEU A 371 -8.58 11.38 -20.64
C LEU A 371 -7.98 11.12 -19.25
N LYS A 372 -6.72 11.50 -18.99
CA LYS A 372 -6.14 11.46 -17.64
C LYS A 372 -6.92 12.33 -16.66
N HIS A 373 -7.26 13.55 -17.08
CA HIS A 373 -8.10 14.46 -16.29
C HIS A 373 -9.48 13.85 -16.04
N ILE A 374 -10.16 13.34 -17.07
CA ILE A 374 -11.46 12.68 -16.92
C ILE A 374 -11.37 11.46 -15.99
N CYS A 375 -10.30 10.66 -16.09
CA CYS A 375 -10.06 9.53 -15.20
C CYS A 375 -9.95 9.92 -13.72
N SER A 376 -9.77 11.21 -13.38
CA SER A 376 -9.80 11.68 -12.00
C SER A 376 -11.23 11.80 -11.42
N TYR A 377 -12.26 11.88 -12.28
CA TYR A 377 -13.64 12.11 -11.88
C TYR A 377 -14.19 11.03 -10.94
N ARG A 378 -15.13 11.44 -10.08
CA ARG A 378 -15.76 10.59 -9.06
C ARG A 378 -17.09 9.99 -9.48
N SER A 379 -17.79 10.66 -10.40
CA SER A 379 -19.16 10.29 -10.80
C SER A 379 -19.22 9.95 -12.29
N PRO A 380 -20.18 9.11 -12.71
CA PRO A 380 -20.40 8.84 -14.13
C PRO A 380 -20.76 10.10 -14.92
N VAL A 381 -20.34 10.12 -16.17
CA VAL A 381 -20.67 11.15 -17.14
C VAL A 381 -21.76 10.62 -18.06
N PHE A 382 -22.89 11.32 -18.20
CA PHE A 382 -24.00 10.86 -19.06
C PHE A 382 -23.81 11.18 -20.55
N ASP A 383 -22.92 12.11 -20.89
CA ASP A 383 -22.57 12.48 -22.27
C ASP A 383 -21.04 12.56 -22.42
N ALA A 384 -20.44 11.43 -22.83
CA ALA A 384 -19.00 11.29 -22.95
C ALA A 384 -18.42 12.22 -24.03
N SER A 385 -19.09 12.37 -25.18
CA SER A 385 -18.64 13.22 -26.29
C SER A 385 -18.60 14.69 -25.89
N LYS A 386 -19.69 15.20 -25.30
CA LYS A 386 -19.75 16.60 -24.86
C LYS A 386 -18.70 16.87 -23.78
N ARG A 387 -18.53 15.96 -22.83
CA ARG A 387 -17.53 16.13 -21.76
C ARG A 387 -16.11 16.13 -22.31
N LEU A 388 -15.77 15.17 -23.19
CA LEU A 388 -14.45 15.12 -23.81
C LEU A 388 -14.15 16.43 -24.55
N LYS A 389 -15.10 16.94 -25.34
CA LYS A 389 -14.95 18.20 -26.07
C LYS A 389 -14.67 19.39 -25.13
N ILE A 390 -15.43 19.52 -24.03
CA ILE A 390 -15.21 20.60 -23.05
C ILE A 390 -13.79 20.56 -22.48
N VAL A 391 -13.29 19.37 -22.13
CA VAL A 391 -11.95 19.22 -21.55
C VAL A 391 -10.87 19.48 -22.61
N GLN A 392 -11.05 19.01 -23.85
CA GLN A 392 -10.14 19.30 -24.96
C GLN A 392 -10.08 20.80 -25.25
N ASP A 393 -11.23 21.48 -25.37
CA ASP A 393 -11.31 22.92 -25.61
C ASP A 393 -10.61 23.72 -24.48
N TRP A 394 -10.76 23.27 -23.23
CA TRP A 394 -10.06 23.84 -22.08
C TRP A 394 -8.54 23.65 -22.15
N LEU A 395 -8.06 22.45 -22.50
CA LEU A 395 -6.63 22.18 -22.66
C LEU A 395 -6.02 22.98 -23.82
N LEU A 396 -6.72 23.08 -24.95
CA LEU A 396 -6.26 23.87 -26.10
C LEU A 396 -6.11 25.36 -25.76
N ARG A 397 -6.97 25.90 -24.89
CA ARG A 397 -6.85 27.26 -24.35
C ARG A 397 -5.69 27.39 -23.35
N ASN A 398 -5.18 26.29 -22.82
CA ASN A 398 -4.12 26.25 -21.81
C ASN A 398 -2.97 25.28 -22.20
N PRO A 399 -2.20 25.55 -23.27
CA PRO A 399 -1.23 24.59 -23.81
C PRO A 399 -0.13 24.13 -22.83
N LYS A 400 0.16 24.93 -21.79
CA LYS A 400 1.14 24.58 -20.75
C LYS A 400 0.72 23.38 -19.91
N LEU A 401 -0.57 23.02 -19.87
CA LEU A 401 -1.09 21.92 -19.03
C LEU A 401 -0.88 20.52 -19.60
N PHE A 402 -0.59 20.40 -20.90
CA PHE A 402 -0.36 19.10 -21.55
C PHE A 402 0.98 19.02 -22.29
N LYS A 403 1.70 20.14 -22.44
CA LYS A 403 3.09 20.13 -22.91
C LYS A 403 3.96 19.47 -21.85
N SER A 404 4.40 18.25 -22.13
CA SER A 404 5.23 17.49 -21.21
C SER A 404 6.58 18.21 -21.01
N PRO A 405 7.07 18.37 -19.77
CA PRO A 405 8.46 18.78 -19.55
C PRO A 405 9.40 17.78 -20.23
N LYS A 406 10.62 18.22 -20.61
CA LYS A 406 11.64 17.34 -21.20
C LYS A 406 11.78 16.09 -20.32
N GLN A 407 11.49 14.93 -20.89
CA GLN A 407 11.46 13.65 -20.19
C GLN A 407 12.86 13.38 -19.60
N LEU A 408 12.98 13.46 -18.28
CA LEU A 408 14.21 13.03 -17.57
C LEU A 408 14.41 11.54 -17.85
N ASP A 409 15.61 11.13 -18.25
CA ASP A 409 15.89 9.74 -18.64
C ASP A 409 15.66 8.71 -17.52
N ASP A 410 15.69 9.15 -16.26
CA ASP A 410 15.48 8.30 -15.10
C ASP A 410 14.01 7.99 -14.82
N ILE A 411 13.06 8.64 -15.49
CA ILE A 411 11.64 8.53 -15.17
C ILE A 411 10.89 7.91 -16.36
N VAL A 412 9.98 6.98 -16.08
CA VAL A 412 9.18 6.30 -17.09
C VAL A 412 7.71 6.24 -16.68
N GLU A 413 6.84 6.35 -17.67
CA GLU A 413 5.40 6.20 -17.49
C GLU A 413 5.01 4.72 -17.61
N VAL A 414 4.55 4.12 -16.51
CA VAL A 414 4.20 2.70 -16.41
C VAL A 414 2.70 2.51 -16.41
N ARG A 415 2.20 1.74 -17.37
CA ARG A 415 0.81 1.28 -17.41
C ARG A 415 0.57 0.15 -16.43
N ARG A 416 -0.56 0.18 -15.73
CA ARG A 416 -0.95 -0.82 -14.73
C ARG A 416 -2.30 -1.44 -15.07
N LEU A 417 -2.38 -2.76 -14.92
CA LEU A 417 -3.62 -3.53 -14.98
C LEU A 417 -3.86 -4.20 -13.63
N VAL A 418 -5.01 -3.98 -13.01
CA VAL A 418 -5.40 -4.71 -11.80
C VAL A 418 -6.41 -5.78 -12.17
N ILE A 419 -6.12 -7.04 -11.87
CA ILE A 419 -7.02 -8.17 -12.10
C ILE A 419 -7.64 -8.57 -10.77
N THR A 420 -8.97 -8.58 -10.72
CA THR A 420 -9.81 -8.99 -9.60
C THR A 420 -10.59 -10.26 -9.94
N PRO A 421 -11.25 -10.91 -8.96
CA PRO A 421 -12.10 -12.07 -9.21
C PRO A 421 -13.15 -11.86 -10.30
N THR A 422 -13.79 -10.69 -10.34
CA THR A 422 -14.89 -10.42 -11.28
C THR A 422 -14.47 -9.66 -12.53
N LYS A 423 -13.42 -8.82 -12.50
CA LYS A 423 -12.98 -8.04 -13.68
C LYS A 423 -11.51 -7.62 -13.68
N ALA A 424 -11.09 -6.85 -14.68
CA ALA A 424 -9.84 -6.10 -14.65
C ALA A 424 -10.05 -4.59 -14.78
N TYR A 425 -9.08 -3.83 -14.28
CA TYR A 425 -9.06 -2.37 -14.28
C TYR A 425 -7.80 -1.87 -14.97
N CYS A 426 -7.98 -1.07 -16.04
CA CYS A 426 -6.90 -0.30 -16.60
C CYS A 426 -6.75 0.92 -15.69
N LEU A 427 -5.56 1.13 -15.13
CA LEU A 427 -5.28 2.32 -14.34
C LEU A 427 -4.53 3.31 -15.21
N PRO A 428 -4.83 4.63 -15.11
CA PRO A 428 -4.04 5.65 -15.81
C PRO A 428 -2.54 5.42 -15.59
N PRO A 429 -1.71 5.60 -16.61
CA PRO A 429 -0.29 5.34 -16.45
C PRO A 429 0.32 6.25 -15.38
N GLU A 430 1.23 5.68 -14.59
CA GLU A 430 1.86 6.37 -13.46
C GLU A 430 3.34 6.61 -13.74
N VAL A 431 3.83 7.77 -13.34
CA VAL A 431 5.22 8.17 -13.47
C VAL A 431 6.04 7.54 -12.35
N GLU A 432 7.07 6.78 -12.69
CA GLU A 432 7.94 6.10 -11.72
C GLU A 432 9.41 6.18 -12.10
N LEU A 433 10.28 5.99 -11.10
CA LEU A 433 11.70 5.77 -11.34
C LEU A 433 11.89 4.52 -12.20
N SER A 434 12.56 4.70 -13.32
CA SER A 434 12.78 3.69 -14.34
C SER A 434 13.68 2.56 -13.82
N ASN A 435 13.74 1.49 -14.60
CA ASN A 435 14.60 0.35 -14.35
C ASN A 435 15.39 0.00 -15.60
N ARG A 436 16.39 -0.87 -15.43
CA ARG A 436 17.32 -1.26 -16.49
C ARG A 436 16.63 -1.72 -17.76
N VAL A 437 15.59 -2.55 -17.63
CA VAL A 437 14.87 -3.12 -18.77
C VAL A 437 14.10 -2.02 -19.51
N LEU A 438 13.36 -1.19 -18.78
CA LEU A 438 12.58 -0.10 -19.39
C LEU A 438 13.47 0.95 -20.06
N ARG A 439 14.65 1.25 -19.49
CA ARG A 439 15.63 2.13 -20.13
C ARG A 439 16.18 1.54 -21.42
N LYS A 440 16.53 0.25 -21.43
CA LYS A 440 17.04 -0.41 -22.65
C LYS A 440 16.02 -0.43 -23.78
N TYR A 441 14.75 -0.66 -23.43
CA TYR A 441 13.65 -0.81 -24.37
C TYR A 441 12.73 0.41 -24.39
N LYS A 442 13.30 1.63 -24.22
CA LYS A 442 12.57 2.90 -24.13
C LYS A 442 11.61 3.12 -25.31
N GLU A 443 12.06 2.80 -26.52
CA GLU A 443 11.28 2.92 -27.77
C GLU A 443 10.01 2.05 -27.82
N VAL A 444 9.94 1.02 -26.97
CA VAL A 444 8.80 0.10 -26.88
C VAL A 444 8.30 -0.02 -25.43
N ALA A 445 8.54 1.02 -24.61
CA ALA A 445 8.17 1.03 -23.20
C ALA A 445 6.64 0.89 -22.99
N ASP A 446 5.84 1.35 -23.95
CA ASP A 446 4.37 1.24 -23.95
C ASP A 446 3.87 -0.22 -24.08
N ARG A 447 4.72 -1.15 -24.51
CA ARG A 447 4.45 -2.59 -24.56
C ARG A 447 4.67 -3.31 -23.23
N PHE A 448 5.24 -2.65 -22.22
CA PHE A 448 5.37 -3.20 -20.87
C PHE A 448 4.13 -2.86 -20.05
N LEU A 449 3.58 -3.87 -19.38
CA LEU A 449 2.40 -3.74 -18.54
C LEU A 449 2.67 -4.36 -17.17
N ARG A 450 2.45 -3.59 -16.10
CA ARG A 450 2.52 -4.12 -14.75
C ARG A 450 1.14 -4.61 -14.32
N VAL A 451 1.02 -5.92 -14.12
CA VAL A 451 -0.23 -6.57 -13.73
C VAL A 451 -0.20 -6.86 -12.24
N THR A 452 -1.26 -6.52 -11.51
CA THR A 452 -1.40 -6.80 -10.07
C THR A 452 -2.68 -7.60 -9.83
N PHE A 453 -2.58 -8.70 -9.09
CA PHE A 453 -3.72 -9.53 -8.73
C PHE A 453 -4.24 -9.15 -7.34
N MET A 454 -5.48 -8.65 -7.28
CA MET A 454 -6.11 -8.10 -6.08
C MET A 454 -7.49 -8.74 -5.85
N ASP A 455 -8.05 -8.61 -4.64
CA ASP A 455 -9.46 -8.87 -4.37
C ASP A 455 -10.28 -7.60 -4.66
N GLU A 456 -11.60 -7.74 -4.69
CA GLU A 456 -12.54 -6.64 -4.92
C GLU A 456 -12.32 -5.48 -3.94
N GLY A 457 -12.57 -4.26 -4.43
CA GLY A 457 -12.24 -3.03 -3.70
C GLY A 457 -10.74 -2.76 -3.60
N MET A 458 -9.93 -3.33 -4.51
CA MET A 458 -8.47 -3.19 -4.53
C MET A 458 -7.80 -3.69 -3.24
N GLN A 459 -8.34 -4.76 -2.66
CA GLN A 459 -7.81 -5.39 -1.45
C GLN A 459 -6.77 -6.46 -1.79
N THR A 460 -5.94 -6.77 -0.81
CA THR A 460 -4.91 -7.80 -0.92
C THR A 460 -5.59 -9.18 -0.81
N MET A 461 -5.57 -10.01 -1.87
CA MET A 461 -6.11 -11.39 -1.80
C MET A 461 -5.45 -12.19 -0.68
N ASN A 462 -6.21 -12.82 0.21
CA ASN A 462 -5.63 -13.69 1.23
C ASN A 462 -5.69 -15.16 0.79
N SER A 463 -5.12 -16.06 1.61
CA SER A 463 -5.17 -17.51 1.36
C SER A 463 -6.61 -18.04 1.21
N HIS A 464 -7.60 -17.46 1.92
CA HIS A 464 -8.99 -17.89 1.90
C HIS A 464 -9.73 -17.50 0.60
N VAL A 465 -9.21 -16.52 -0.15
CA VAL A 465 -9.74 -16.15 -1.48
C VAL A 465 -9.27 -17.15 -2.53
N LEU A 466 -8.01 -17.61 -2.43
CA LEU A 466 -7.39 -18.53 -3.39
C LEU A 466 -7.59 -20.00 -3.05
N SER A 467 -7.97 -20.31 -1.82
CA SER A 467 -8.17 -21.67 -1.35
C SER A 467 -9.20 -21.72 -0.24
N TYR A 468 -9.91 -22.83 -0.15
CA TYR A 468 -10.87 -23.08 0.92
C TYR A 468 -10.55 -24.39 1.63
N TYR A 469 -11.04 -24.50 2.86
CA TYR A 469 -10.88 -25.66 3.71
C TYR A 469 -12.25 -26.24 4.03
N VAL A 470 -12.23 -27.53 4.35
CA VAL A 470 -13.37 -28.30 4.82
C VAL A 470 -13.79 -27.80 6.21
N ALA A 471 -15.07 -27.98 6.57
CA ALA A 471 -15.60 -27.55 7.86
C ALA A 471 -14.80 -28.18 9.04
N PRO A 472 -14.66 -27.49 10.20
CA PRO A 472 -13.86 -27.98 11.32
C PRO A 472 -14.25 -29.38 11.80
N ILE A 473 -15.55 -29.65 11.90
CA ILE A 473 -16.07 -30.98 12.29
C ILE A 473 -15.60 -32.09 11.35
N VAL A 474 -15.49 -31.81 10.05
CA VAL A 474 -14.98 -32.77 9.06
C VAL A 474 -13.50 -33.08 9.32
N ARG A 475 -12.72 -32.08 9.75
CA ARG A 475 -11.32 -32.28 10.11
C ARG A 475 -11.17 -33.16 11.35
N GLU A 476 -12.08 -33.04 12.32
CA GLU A 476 -12.06 -33.84 13.56
C GLU A 476 -12.50 -35.30 13.35
N ILE A 477 -13.46 -35.55 12.46
CA ILE A 477 -13.91 -36.92 12.15
C ILE A 477 -12.92 -37.65 11.23
N THR A 478 -12.33 -36.96 10.24
CA THR A 478 -11.48 -37.61 9.23
C THR A 478 -9.99 -37.62 9.53
N SER A 479 -9.49 -36.77 10.43
CA SER A 479 -8.05 -36.54 10.66
C SER A 479 -7.26 -36.06 9.41
N TYR A 480 -7.91 -35.85 8.26
CA TYR A 480 -7.32 -35.38 7.00
C TYR A 480 -7.85 -33.97 6.68
N SER A 481 -6.96 -32.99 6.47
CA SER A 481 -7.35 -31.63 6.05
C SER A 481 -7.00 -31.39 4.57
N PHE A 482 -7.96 -31.54 3.67
CA PHE A 482 -7.76 -31.23 2.25
C PHE A 482 -7.92 -29.72 2.00
N GLN A 483 -6.87 -29.06 1.50
CA GLN A 483 -6.96 -27.67 1.02
C GLN A 483 -7.33 -27.70 -0.47
N GLN A 484 -8.46 -27.12 -0.83
CA GLN A 484 -8.91 -27.02 -2.23
C GLN A 484 -8.60 -25.63 -2.81
N ARG A 485 -8.24 -25.58 -4.09
CA ARG A 485 -8.05 -24.31 -4.81
C ARG A 485 -9.38 -23.76 -5.30
N THR A 486 -9.57 -22.44 -5.25
CA THR A 486 -10.79 -21.78 -5.75
C THR A 486 -10.73 -21.53 -7.25
N LYS A 487 -11.88 -21.21 -7.87
CA LYS A 487 -11.96 -20.74 -9.27
C LYS A 487 -11.07 -19.50 -9.52
N ILE A 488 -10.90 -18.67 -8.50
CA ILE A 488 -10.03 -17.48 -8.56
C ILE A 488 -8.57 -17.89 -8.72
N PHE A 489 -8.10 -18.92 -8.01
CA PHE A 489 -6.75 -19.45 -8.21
C PHE A 489 -6.56 -20.00 -9.63
N GLN A 490 -7.57 -20.67 -10.19
CA GLN A 490 -7.56 -21.10 -11.59
C GLN A 490 -7.43 -19.90 -12.53
N ARG A 491 -8.26 -18.85 -12.35
CA ARG A 491 -8.25 -17.62 -13.15
C ARG A 491 -6.87 -16.93 -13.14
N VAL A 492 -6.25 -16.77 -11.96
CA VAL A 492 -4.90 -16.20 -11.82
C VAL A 492 -3.88 -17.05 -12.58
N GLY A 493 -3.92 -18.37 -12.40
CA GLY A 493 -3.04 -19.30 -13.09
C GLY A 493 -3.16 -19.24 -14.61
N THR A 494 -4.38 -19.11 -15.14
CA THR A 494 -4.64 -18.96 -16.58
C THR A 494 -4.01 -17.69 -17.13
N PHE A 495 -4.21 -16.53 -16.50
CA PHE A 495 -3.58 -15.28 -16.93
C PHE A 495 -2.05 -15.33 -16.94
N LEU A 496 -1.45 -16.00 -15.95
CA LEU A 496 0.00 -16.14 -15.87
C LEU A 496 0.57 -17.07 -16.96
N ARG A 497 -0.13 -18.17 -17.28
CA ARG A 497 0.34 -19.18 -18.26
C ARG A 497 0.06 -18.79 -19.70
N ASP A 498 -1.17 -18.36 -19.98
CA ASP A 498 -1.69 -18.22 -21.34
C ASP A 498 -1.60 -16.77 -21.85
N GLY A 499 -1.43 -15.82 -20.92
CA GLY A 499 -1.48 -14.39 -21.19
C GLY A 499 -2.92 -13.89 -21.35
N PHE A 500 -3.07 -12.69 -21.91
CA PHE A 500 -4.38 -12.09 -22.20
C PHE A 500 -4.28 -10.97 -23.24
N HIS A 501 -5.41 -10.58 -23.84
CA HIS A 501 -5.50 -9.43 -24.75
C HIS A 501 -6.09 -8.22 -24.03
N VAL A 502 -5.42 -7.07 -24.17
CA VAL A 502 -5.94 -5.76 -23.77
C VAL A 502 -5.56 -4.74 -24.83
N CYS A 503 -6.53 -3.93 -25.27
CA CYS A 503 -6.32 -2.88 -26.28
C CYS A 503 -5.61 -3.43 -27.53
N GLY A 504 -6.00 -4.62 -28.00
CA GLY A 504 -5.53 -5.19 -29.25
C GLY A 504 -4.13 -5.81 -29.19
N ARG A 505 -3.53 -5.89 -28.00
CA ARG A 505 -2.20 -6.47 -27.78
C ARG A 505 -2.29 -7.70 -26.88
N LYS A 506 -1.59 -8.77 -27.26
CA LYS A 506 -1.42 -9.97 -26.41
C LYS A 506 -0.26 -9.77 -25.44
N TYR A 507 -0.54 -9.85 -24.16
CA TYR A 507 0.44 -9.72 -23.08
C TYR A 507 0.84 -11.08 -22.52
N SER A 508 2.14 -11.35 -22.51
CA SER A 508 2.73 -12.58 -21.99
C SER A 508 3.56 -12.31 -20.73
N PHE A 509 3.56 -13.24 -19.77
CA PHE A 509 4.30 -13.11 -18.51
C PHE A 509 5.81 -12.95 -18.76
N LEU A 510 6.43 -11.91 -18.19
CA LEU A 510 7.85 -11.60 -18.35
C LEU A 510 8.68 -11.95 -17.10
N ALA A 511 8.44 -11.29 -15.97
CA ALA A 511 9.19 -11.52 -14.73
C ALA A 511 8.54 -10.81 -13.54
N PHE A 512 9.05 -11.03 -12.33
CA PHE A 512 8.72 -10.24 -11.14
C PHE A 512 9.95 -10.08 -10.24
N SER A 513 10.01 -9.00 -9.48
CA SER A 513 10.95 -8.79 -8.38
C SER A 513 10.42 -9.33 -7.05
N ALA A 514 11.26 -9.43 -6.02
CA ALA A 514 10.84 -9.86 -4.68
C ALA A 514 9.77 -8.93 -4.06
N ASN A 515 9.82 -7.63 -4.36
CA ASN A 515 8.78 -6.69 -3.94
C ASN A 515 7.47 -7.01 -4.64
N GLN A 516 7.53 -7.19 -5.96
CA GLN A 516 6.38 -7.50 -6.79
C GLN A 516 5.72 -8.84 -6.42
N LEU A 517 6.52 -9.86 -6.08
CA LEU A 517 6.03 -11.15 -5.57
C LEU A 517 5.17 -10.96 -4.31
N ARG A 518 5.61 -10.13 -3.37
CA ARG A 518 4.86 -9.77 -2.15
C ARG A 518 3.64 -8.89 -2.46
N ASP A 519 3.69 -8.07 -3.50
CA ASP A 519 2.54 -7.26 -3.98
C ASP A 519 1.57 -8.04 -4.85
N ARG A 520 1.90 -9.29 -5.18
CA ARG A 520 1.17 -10.12 -6.17
C ARG A 520 1.07 -9.42 -7.51
N SER A 521 2.16 -8.78 -7.90
CA SER A 521 2.33 -8.12 -9.18
C SER A 521 3.44 -8.76 -10.01
N ALA A 522 3.35 -8.61 -11.32
CA ALA A 522 4.37 -9.07 -12.27
C ALA A 522 4.40 -8.18 -13.51
N TRP A 523 5.53 -8.20 -14.21
CA TRP A 523 5.67 -7.59 -15.52
C TRP A 523 5.16 -8.55 -16.60
N PHE A 524 4.39 -7.99 -17.51
CA PHE A 524 3.96 -8.61 -18.76
C PHE A 524 4.44 -7.76 -19.92
N PHE A 525 4.64 -8.39 -21.07
CA PHE A 525 5.11 -7.72 -22.28
C PHE A 525 4.29 -8.13 -23.49
N ALA A 526 3.96 -7.14 -24.34
CA ALA A 526 3.27 -7.35 -25.60
C ALA A 526 4.25 -7.59 -26.75
N GLU A 527 4.43 -8.86 -27.11
CA GLU A 527 5.36 -9.29 -28.16
C GLU A 527 5.00 -8.74 -29.54
N ASP A 528 6.00 -8.57 -30.39
CA ASP A 528 5.81 -8.35 -31.83
C ASP A 528 6.71 -9.29 -32.65
N ARG A 529 6.76 -9.09 -33.97
CA ARG A 529 7.56 -9.94 -34.88
C ARG A 529 9.06 -9.87 -34.57
N ASN A 530 9.54 -8.78 -33.97
CA ASN A 530 10.96 -8.52 -33.76
C ASN A 530 11.41 -8.83 -32.33
N LEU A 531 10.58 -8.55 -31.32
CA LEU A 531 10.91 -8.65 -29.90
C LEU A 531 9.93 -9.56 -29.15
N SER A 532 10.49 -10.59 -28.53
CA SER A 532 9.76 -11.54 -27.67
C SER A 532 10.22 -11.46 -26.23
N VAL A 533 9.40 -11.96 -25.32
CA VAL A 533 9.70 -12.11 -23.88
C VAL A 533 11.02 -12.86 -23.68
N ASN A 534 11.27 -13.91 -24.48
CA ASN A 534 12.50 -14.70 -24.37
C ASN A 534 13.73 -13.87 -24.76
N LYS A 535 13.67 -13.09 -25.84
CA LYS A 535 14.77 -12.19 -26.23
C LYS A 535 15.09 -11.16 -25.14
N ILE A 536 14.07 -10.63 -24.47
CA ILE A 536 14.26 -9.71 -23.33
C ILE A 536 14.97 -10.43 -22.18
N ARG A 537 14.51 -11.63 -21.81
CA ARG A 537 15.12 -12.44 -20.75
C ARG A 537 16.58 -12.81 -21.06
N ASP A 538 16.89 -13.15 -22.30
CA ASP A 538 18.24 -13.48 -22.75
C ASP A 538 19.17 -12.26 -22.67
N TRP A 539 18.66 -11.07 -22.98
CA TRP A 539 19.40 -9.82 -22.83
C TRP A 539 19.67 -9.46 -21.36
N MET A 540 18.73 -9.75 -20.45
CA MET A 540 18.88 -9.42 -19.03
C MET A 540 20.11 -10.08 -18.40
N GLY A 541 20.43 -11.32 -18.79
CA GLY A 541 21.59 -12.06 -18.31
C GLY A 541 21.39 -13.57 -18.37
N LYS A 542 22.36 -14.32 -17.84
CA LYS A 542 22.29 -15.79 -17.76
C LYS A 542 21.76 -16.25 -16.41
N PHE A 543 20.64 -16.97 -16.43
CA PHE A 543 19.94 -17.46 -15.22
C PHE A 543 19.97 -18.99 -15.10
N ASP A 544 21.16 -19.59 -14.98
CA ASP A 544 21.36 -21.05 -14.93
C ASP A 544 21.08 -21.70 -13.55
N HIS A 545 20.46 -20.97 -12.63
CA HIS A 545 20.17 -21.46 -11.27
C HIS A 545 19.16 -22.61 -11.30
N LYS A 546 19.44 -23.69 -10.57
CA LYS A 546 18.54 -24.86 -10.41
C LYS A 546 17.44 -24.67 -9.36
N ASN A 547 17.52 -23.64 -8.52
CA ASN A 547 16.46 -23.26 -7.59
C ASN A 547 15.54 -22.21 -8.26
N ILE A 548 14.23 -22.49 -8.26
CA ILE A 548 13.23 -21.66 -8.94
C ILE A 548 13.15 -20.25 -8.33
N ALA A 549 13.11 -20.15 -7.00
CA ALA A 549 12.99 -18.89 -6.27
C ALA A 549 14.21 -18.00 -6.53
N LYS A 550 15.42 -18.55 -6.39
CA LYS A 550 16.69 -17.87 -6.69
C LYS A 550 16.74 -17.41 -8.14
N CYS A 551 16.37 -18.27 -9.10
CA CYS A 551 16.32 -17.93 -10.52
C CYS A 551 15.39 -16.72 -10.78
N ALA A 552 14.14 -16.79 -10.29
CA ALA A 552 13.18 -15.70 -10.42
C ALA A 552 13.64 -14.41 -9.73
N ALA A 553 14.20 -14.52 -8.53
CA ALA A 553 14.72 -13.37 -7.79
C ALA A 553 15.87 -12.66 -8.54
N ARG A 554 16.77 -13.40 -9.20
CA ARG A 554 17.87 -12.82 -9.99
C ARG A 554 17.35 -12.13 -11.24
N MET A 555 16.42 -12.76 -11.96
CA MET A 555 15.74 -12.14 -13.09
C MET A 555 15.01 -10.84 -12.68
N GLY A 556 14.37 -10.85 -11.51
CA GLY A 556 13.68 -9.69 -10.95
C GLY A 556 14.58 -8.50 -10.61
N GLN A 557 15.91 -8.68 -10.44
CA GLN A 557 16.82 -7.59 -10.07
C GLN A 557 16.92 -6.52 -11.16
N CYS A 558 16.77 -6.88 -12.44
CA CYS A 558 16.79 -5.94 -13.55
C CYS A 558 15.58 -4.99 -13.58
N PHE A 559 14.54 -5.29 -12.79
CA PHE A 559 13.36 -4.43 -12.61
C PHE A 559 13.41 -3.59 -11.32
N SER A 560 14.57 -3.51 -10.66
CA SER A 560 14.77 -2.57 -9.54
C SER A 560 14.65 -1.15 -10.06
N SER A 561 13.88 -0.30 -9.39
CA SER A 561 13.86 1.14 -9.65
C SER A 561 15.21 1.73 -9.26
N THR A 562 15.91 2.34 -10.22
CA THR A 562 17.27 2.87 -10.04
C THR A 562 17.51 4.10 -10.91
N TYR A 563 18.43 4.96 -10.47
CA TYR A 563 18.97 6.06 -11.28
C TYR A 563 20.12 5.53 -12.14
N ALA A 564 20.12 5.79 -13.45
CA ALA A 564 21.26 5.45 -14.30
C ALA A 564 22.28 6.60 -14.24
N THR A 565 23.52 6.31 -13.86
CA THR A 565 24.52 7.37 -13.63
C THR A 565 25.62 7.35 -14.67
N VAL A 566 26.65 6.54 -14.47
CA VAL A 566 27.89 6.55 -15.26
C VAL A 566 28.07 5.18 -15.91
N GLU A 567 28.54 5.16 -17.16
CA GLU A 567 29.00 3.93 -17.79
C GLU A 567 30.42 3.62 -17.30
N VAL A 568 30.60 2.45 -16.69
CA VAL A 568 31.89 1.98 -16.20
C VAL A 568 32.28 0.75 -17.01
N PRO A 569 33.20 0.88 -17.99
CA PRO A 569 33.64 -0.23 -18.82
C PRO A 569 34.28 -1.34 -17.97
N SER A 570 34.20 -2.59 -18.43
CA SER A 570 34.77 -3.74 -17.71
C SER A 570 36.29 -3.65 -17.49
N THR A 571 36.99 -2.80 -18.25
CA THR A 571 38.43 -2.53 -18.09
C THR A 571 38.75 -1.66 -16.87
N GLU A 572 37.78 -0.89 -16.38
CA GLU A 572 37.90 -0.03 -15.19
C GLU A 572 37.30 -0.69 -13.93
N VAL A 573 36.82 -1.94 -14.07
CA VAL A 573 36.23 -2.72 -12.98
C VAL A 573 37.18 -3.83 -12.56
N ASN A 574 37.42 -3.94 -11.26
CA ASN A 574 38.00 -5.13 -10.64
C ASN A 574 36.86 -6.03 -10.12
N PRO A 575 36.47 -7.10 -10.83
CA PRO A 575 35.37 -7.98 -10.41
C PRO A 575 35.80 -9.07 -9.41
N PHE A 576 37.06 -9.06 -8.96
CA PHE A 576 37.68 -10.13 -8.16
C PHE A 576 38.22 -9.62 -6.82
N LEU A 577 37.59 -8.59 -6.24
CA LEU A 577 37.94 -8.17 -4.88
C LEU A 577 37.63 -9.34 -3.91
N PRO A 578 38.62 -9.92 -3.20
CA PRO A 578 38.43 -11.17 -2.47
C PRO A 578 37.55 -10.99 -1.23
N ASP A 579 36.44 -11.70 -1.11
CA ASP A 579 35.60 -11.68 0.10
C ASP A 579 36.41 -11.99 1.37
N ILE A 580 36.09 -11.30 2.46
CA ILE A 580 36.73 -11.46 3.76
C ILE A 580 35.97 -12.52 4.53
N GLU A 581 36.48 -13.74 4.54
CA GLU A 581 35.86 -14.89 5.19
C GLU A 581 36.65 -15.36 6.41
N ARG A 582 35.96 -15.60 7.52
CA ARG A 582 36.53 -16.16 8.76
C ARG A 582 35.49 -17.04 9.46
N ASN A 583 35.92 -18.17 10.01
CA ASN A 583 35.06 -19.10 10.76
C ASN A 583 33.76 -19.50 10.04
N GLY A 584 33.80 -19.61 8.71
CA GLY A 584 32.62 -19.97 7.90
C GLY A 584 31.64 -18.82 7.63
N TYR A 585 31.95 -17.58 8.05
CA TYR A 585 31.16 -16.38 7.75
C TYR A 585 31.91 -15.43 6.82
N CYS A 586 31.16 -14.77 5.93
CA CYS A 586 31.67 -13.68 5.09
C CYS A 586 31.36 -12.33 5.75
N PHE A 587 32.40 -11.58 6.11
CA PHE A 587 32.30 -10.25 6.74
C PHE A 587 32.02 -9.15 5.72
N SER A 588 32.32 -9.41 4.44
CA SER A 588 32.17 -8.46 3.34
C SER A 588 31.00 -8.79 2.40
N ASP A 589 30.03 -9.60 2.82
CA ASP A 589 28.93 -10.02 1.94
C ASP A 589 28.13 -8.80 1.46
N GLY A 590 28.21 -8.54 0.16
CA GLY A 590 27.43 -7.51 -0.49
C GLY A 590 28.07 -6.12 -0.53
N ILE A 591 29.33 -5.93 -0.11
CA ILE A 591 30.00 -4.62 -0.18
C ILE A 591 31.26 -4.60 -1.06
N GLY A 592 31.44 -3.54 -1.82
CA GLY A 592 32.62 -3.26 -2.64
C GLY A 592 33.15 -1.84 -2.45
N ILE A 593 34.02 -1.42 -3.36
CA ILE A 593 34.73 -0.14 -3.28
C ILE A 593 34.49 0.68 -4.55
N ILE A 594 34.29 1.98 -4.40
CA ILE A 594 34.26 2.98 -5.47
C ILE A 594 35.35 4.03 -5.21
N THR A 595 36.09 4.44 -6.24
CA THR A 595 37.12 5.46 -6.10
C THR A 595 36.52 6.87 -5.97
N PRO A 596 37.22 7.85 -5.38
CA PRO A 596 36.64 9.16 -5.09
C PRO A 596 36.26 9.95 -6.34
N ASP A 597 37.01 9.79 -7.43
CA ASP A 597 36.73 10.41 -8.73
C ASP A 597 35.41 9.87 -9.34
N LEU A 598 35.24 8.55 -9.38
CA LEU A 598 34.01 7.94 -9.89
C LEU A 598 32.81 8.25 -8.98
N ALA A 599 33.01 8.27 -7.66
CA ALA A 599 31.99 8.67 -6.71
C ALA A 599 31.54 10.13 -6.92
N MET A 600 32.45 11.02 -7.32
CA MET A 600 32.13 12.40 -7.66
C MET A 600 31.31 12.51 -8.94
N GLU A 601 31.70 11.79 -10.00
CA GLU A 601 30.92 11.75 -11.25
C GLU A 601 29.50 11.24 -11.01
N VAL A 602 29.35 10.23 -10.16
CA VAL A 602 28.03 9.72 -9.73
C VAL A 602 27.26 10.79 -8.96
N ALA A 603 27.90 11.49 -8.01
CA ALA A 603 27.28 12.56 -7.24
C ALA A 603 26.81 13.71 -8.14
N GLU A 604 27.63 14.16 -9.10
CA GLU A 604 27.28 15.18 -10.08
C GLU A 604 26.05 14.78 -10.93
N LYS A 605 26.01 13.54 -11.42
CA LYS A 605 24.84 13.01 -12.15
C LYS A 605 23.57 13.02 -11.31
N LEU A 606 23.69 12.71 -10.02
CA LEU A 606 22.58 12.74 -9.07
C LEU A 606 22.27 14.16 -8.53
N LYS A 607 23.10 15.17 -8.87
CA LYS A 607 23.04 16.54 -8.34
C LYS A 607 23.25 16.62 -6.83
N LEU A 608 24.25 15.87 -6.35
CA LEU A 608 24.68 15.74 -4.95
C LEU A 608 26.14 16.20 -4.76
N ASP A 609 26.71 16.90 -5.74
CA ASP A 609 28.10 17.37 -5.80
C ASP A 609 28.51 18.27 -4.62
N MET A 610 27.56 19.01 -4.05
CA MET A 610 27.81 19.84 -2.87
C MET A 610 28.14 19.04 -1.60
N ASN A 611 27.54 17.86 -1.44
CA ASN A 611 27.71 16.97 -0.29
C ASN A 611 27.75 15.52 -0.80
N PRO A 612 28.89 15.09 -1.37
CA PRO A 612 29.02 13.78 -2.01
C PRO A 612 28.82 12.65 -0.98
N PRO A 613 27.92 11.68 -1.25
CA PRO A 613 27.73 10.52 -0.39
C PRO A 613 28.99 9.68 -0.18
N SER A 614 29.14 9.13 1.02
CA SER A 614 30.22 8.20 1.37
C SER A 614 30.00 6.78 0.82
N ALA A 615 28.76 6.36 0.63
CA ALA A 615 28.45 5.05 0.05
C ALA A 615 27.15 5.05 -0.75
N TYR A 616 27.08 4.12 -1.70
CA TYR A 616 25.97 3.97 -2.63
C TYR A 616 25.49 2.52 -2.64
N GLN A 617 24.17 2.31 -2.59
CA GLN A 617 23.58 1.02 -2.92
C GLN A 617 23.42 0.92 -4.44
N ILE A 618 23.97 -0.13 -5.06
CA ILE A 618 24.13 -0.22 -6.51
C ILE A 618 23.50 -1.46 -7.15
N ARG A 619 23.30 -1.34 -8.47
CA ARG A 619 23.22 -2.45 -9.42
C ARG A 619 24.24 -2.19 -10.52
N TYR A 620 25.04 -3.19 -10.85
CA TYR A 620 26.02 -3.14 -11.95
C TYR A 620 26.15 -4.53 -12.54
N ALA A 621 25.99 -4.72 -13.84
CA ALA A 621 25.88 -6.07 -14.43
C ALA A 621 24.91 -6.96 -13.60
N GLY A 622 25.31 -8.17 -13.21
CA GLY A 622 24.53 -8.98 -12.25
C GLY A 622 24.94 -8.81 -10.78
N CYS A 623 25.73 -7.80 -10.46
CA CYS A 623 26.14 -7.45 -9.10
C CYS A 623 25.09 -6.59 -8.40
N LYS A 624 24.80 -6.94 -7.13
CA LYS A 624 23.97 -6.18 -6.19
C LYS A 624 24.76 -6.00 -4.90
N GLY A 625 24.79 -4.78 -4.37
CA GLY A 625 25.43 -4.51 -3.10
C GLY A 625 25.53 -3.03 -2.76
N VAL A 626 26.37 -2.71 -1.79
CA VAL A 626 26.85 -1.35 -1.48
C VAL A 626 28.26 -1.17 -2.03
N VAL A 627 28.63 0.04 -2.44
CA VAL A 627 30.02 0.43 -2.66
C VAL A 627 30.34 1.66 -1.82
N ALA A 628 31.42 1.57 -1.04
CA ALA A 628 31.91 2.67 -0.20
C ALA A 628 33.04 3.41 -0.90
N CYS A 629 33.04 4.73 -0.78
CA CYS A 629 34.09 5.59 -1.31
C CYS A 629 35.38 5.33 -0.53
N TRP A 630 36.42 4.89 -1.23
CA TRP A 630 37.71 4.54 -0.64
C TRP A 630 38.86 5.11 -1.47
N PRO A 631 40.02 5.46 -0.87
CA PRO A 631 41.18 5.88 -1.63
C PRO A 631 41.54 4.91 -2.76
N ALA A 632 41.82 5.47 -3.95
CA ALA A 632 42.16 4.68 -5.13
C ALA A 632 43.44 3.87 -4.93
N LYS A 633 43.50 2.70 -5.56
CA LYS A 633 44.71 1.90 -5.69
C LYS A 633 45.37 2.21 -7.04
N ASP A 634 46.69 2.08 -7.12
CA ASP A 634 47.44 2.27 -8.37
C ASP A 634 47.27 1.10 -9.37
N ASP A 635 46.09 0.48 -9.42
CA ASP A 635 45.75 -0.66 -10.28
C ASP A 635 44.85 -0.29 -11.48
N GLY A 636 44.44 0.99 -11.57
CA GLY A 636 43.57 1.51 -12.63
C GLY A 636 42.09 1.13 -12.47
N ALA A 637 41.71 0.39 -11.43
CA ALA A 637 40.32 0.05 -11.17
C ALA A 637 39.62 1.18 -10.41
N ARG A 638 38.47 1.61 -10.93
CA ARG A 638 37.63 2.66 -10.33
C ARG A 638 36.45 2.09 -9.55
N LEU A 639 36.05 0.86 -9.87
CA LEU A 639 35.02 0.10 -9.19
C LEU A 639 35.54 -1.30 -8.87
N SER A 640 35.56 -1.68 -7.60
CA SER A 640 35.97 -3.02 -7.16
C SER A 640 34.80 -3.76 -6.54
N LEU A 641 34.49 -4.94 -7.06
CA LEU A 641 33.33 -5.75 -6.70
C LEU A 641 33.78 -7.12 -6.17
N ARG A 642 33.06 -7.63 -5.17
CA ARG A 642 33.31 -8.95 -4.58
C ARG A 642 32.48 -10.04 -5.22
N LEU A 643 32.92 -11.30 -5.06
CA LEU A 643 32.20 -12.46 -5.60
C LEU A 643 30.81 -12.60 -4.96
N SER A 644 30.70 -12.34 -3.66
CA SER A 644 29.43 -12.30 -2.93
C SER A 644 28.41 -11.37 -3.58
N MET A 645 28.83 -10.25 -4.19
CA MET A 645 27.94 -9.29 -4.85
C MET A 645 27.37 -9.82 -6.17
N ASN A 646 28.11 -10.67 -6.89
CA ASN A 646 27.73 -11.16 -8.21
C ASN A 646 26.64 -12.25 -8.12
N LYS A 647 25.42 -11.89 -8.53
CA LYS A 647 24.26 -12.76 -8.39
C LYS A 647 23.91 -13.52 -9.68
N PHE A 648 24.35 -13.05 -10.85
CA PHE A 648 24.19 -13.71 -12.16
C PHE A 648 25.12 -13.06 -13.22
N GLN A 649 25.39 -13.75 -14.34
CA GLN A 649 26.25 -13.18 -15.38
C GLN A 649 25.48 -12.21 -16.29
N SER A 650 26.04 -11.02 -16.52
CA SER A 650 25.51 -9.99 -17.42
C SER A 650 26.65 -9.14 -17.96
N CYS A 651 26.49 -8.56 -19.16
CA CYS A 651 27.46 -7.66 -19.80
C CYS A 651 27.09 -6.17 -19.67
N HIS A 652 26.12 -5.83 -18.82
CA HIS A 652 25.66 -4.45 -18.65
C HIS A 652 26.67 -3.60 -17.86
N THR A 653 27.09 -2.47 -18.44
CA THR A 653 28.19 -1.60 -17.97
C THR A 653 27.72 -0.30 -17.30
N ILE A 654 26.42 -0.01 -17.25
CA ILE A 654 25.93 1.19 -16.57
C ILE A 654 25.87 0.93 -15.07
N LEU A 655 26.48 1.81 -14.29
CA LEU A 655 26.34 1.85 -12.84
C LEU A 655 24.99 2.48 -12.49
N GLU A 656 24.18 1.74 -11.75
CA GLU A 656 22.82 2.15 -11.41
C GLU A 656 22.68 2.30 -9.89
N ILE A 657 22.22 3.46 -9.42
CA ILE A 657 22.11 3.77 -7.99
C ILE A 657 20.69 3.53 -7.50
N CYS A 658 20.56 2.72 -6.45
CA CYS A 658 19.30 2.47 -5.74
C CYS A 658 19.07 3.48 -4.61
N SER A 659 20.13 3.78 -3.86
CA SER A 659 20.11 4.65 -2.67
C SER A 659 21.53 5.09 -2.32
N TRP A 660 21.67 6.02 -1.38
CA TRP A 660 22.95 6.58 -0.93
C TRP A 660 22.90 7.00 0.54
N THR A 661 24.07 7.17 1.16
CA THR A 661 24.23 7.69 2.52
C THR A 661 23.80 9.14 2.61
N ARG A 662 23.02 9.49 3.64
CA ARG A 662 22.53 10.85 3.94
C ARG A 662 22.03 10.93 5.38
N PHE A 663 21.80 12.15 5.87
CA PHE A 663 21.12 12.35 7.15
C PHE A 663 19.73 11.68 7.17
N GLN A 664 19.54 10.70 8.05
CA GLN A 664 18.25 10.07 8.32
C GLN A 664 17.97 10.05 9.83
N PRO A 665 16.96 10.80 10.32
CA PRO A 665 16.67 10.88 11.74
C PRO A 665 16.24 9.52 12.32
N GLY A 666 16.72 9.19 13.52
CA GLY A 666 16.38 7.96 14.22
C GLY A 666 14.97 7.98 14.80
N PHE A 667 14.22 6.90 14.58
CA PHE A 667 12.91 6.69 15.19
C PHE A 667 12.80 5.27 15.70
N LEU A 668 12.25 5.11 16.90
CA LEU A 668 11.79 3.82 17.40
C LEU A 668 10.55 3.35 16.64
N ASN A 669 10.24 2.08 16.78
CA ASN A 669 8.98 1.49 16.32
C ASN A 669 8.53 0.41 17.32
N ARG A 670 7.35 -0.16 17.11
CA ARG A 670 6.79 -1.22 17.98
C ARG A 670 7.76 -2.39 18.24
N GLN A 671 8.49 -2.84 17.22
CA GLN A 671 9.42 -3.97 17.35
C GLN A 671 10.61 -3.59 18.24
N ILE A 672 11.28 -2.48 17.94
CA ILE A 672 12.44 -2.01 18.70
C ILE A 672 12.05 -1.70 20.16
N VAL A 673 10.90 -1.04 20.39
CA VAL A 673 10.41 -0.77 21.76
C VAL A 673 10.15 -2.08 22.51
N THR A 674 9.55 -3.08 21.86
CA THR A 674 9.31 -4.40 22.47
C THR A 674 10.61 -5.07 22.89
N LEU A 675 11.63 -5.06 22.01
CA LEU A 675 12.93 -5.67 22.30
C LEU A 675 13.70 -4.92 23.39
N LEU A 676 13.76 -3.59 23.32
CA LEU A 676 14.46 -2.80 24.34
C LEU A 676 13.80 -2.92 25.72
N SER A 677 12.46 -2.90 25.79
CA SER A 677 11.72 -3.16 27.04
C SER A 677 12.01 -4.58 27.58
N THR A 678 12.04 -5.59 26.70
CA THR A 678 12.43 -6.97 27.07
C THR A 678 13.88 -7.05 27.58
N LEU A 679 14.79 -6.22 27.06
CA LEU A 679 16.18 -6.11 27.49
C LEU A 679 16.38 -5.18 28.71
N ASN A 680 15.30 -4.89 29.45
CA ASN A 680 15.28 -4.09 30.68
C ASN A 680 15.57 -2.59 30.50
N VAL A 681 15.37 -2.02 29.30
CA VAL A 681 15.23 -0.56 29.17
C VAL A 681 13.92 -0.15 29.84
N ARG A 682 13.98 0.76 30.81
CA ARG A 682 12.82 1.16 31.62
C ARG A 682 11.71 1.75 30.76
N ASP A 683 10.48 1.27 30.96
CA ASP A 683 9.31 1.71 30.22
C ASP A 683 9.04 3.22 30.34
N GLU A 684 9.41 3.83 31.47
CA GLU A 684 9.30 5.28 31.71
C GLU A 684 10.10 6.10 30.70
N ILE A 685 11.19 5.56 30.17
CA ILE A 685 12.03 6.26 29.19
C ILE A 685 11.24 6.47 27.89
N PHE A 686 10.59 5.42 27.39
CA PHE A 686 9.74 5.54 26.19
C PHE A 686 8.56 6.47 26.43
N TRP A 687 7.97 6.43 27.64
CA TRP A 687 6.89 7.32 28.04
C TRP A 687 7.33 8.80 28.00
N THR A 688 8.42 9.15 28.67
CA THR A 688 8.94 10.52 28.71
C THR A 688 9.35 11.00 27.32
N MET A 689 9.94 10.13 26.48
CA MET A 689 10.29 10.48 25.11
C MET A 689 9.04 10.81 24.27
N GLN A 690 7.99 9.99 24.35
CA GLN A 690 6.74 10.27 23.64
C GLN A 690 6.05 11.53 24.18
N GLU A 691 5.97 11.70 25.50
CA GLU A 691 5.38 12.88 26.13
C GLU A 691 6.11 14.16 25.71
N SER A 692 7.44 14.16 25.73
CA SER A 692 8.24 15.28 25.22
C SER A 692 7.97 15.53 23.74
N MET A 693 7.83 14.48 22.93
CA MET A 693 7.54 14.62 21.51
C MET A 693 6.15 15.23 21.28
N VAL A 694 5.11 14.73 21.94
CA VAL A 694 3.74 15.28 21.85
C VAL A 694 3.70 16.73 22.31
N SER A 695 4.34 17.07 23.43
CA SER A 695 4.40 18.45 23.93
C SER A 695 5.03 19.39 22.91
N ARG A 696 6.17 19.00 22.31
CA ARG A 696 6.85 19.81 21.29
C ARG A 696 6.02 19.95 20.01
N LEU A 697 5.35 18.87 19.60
CA LEU A 697 4.43 18.88 18.46
C LEU A 697 3.22 19.80 18.69
N ASN A 698 2.70 19.89 19.91
CA ASN A 698 1.61 20.81 20.23
C ASN A 698 2.09 22.28 20.28
N GLN A 699 3.31 22.51 20.77
CA GLN A 699 3.92 23.85 20.85
C GLN A 699 4.37 24.39 19.50
N MET A 700 4.60 23.55 18.48
CA MET A 700 5.17 24.01 17.19
C MET A 700 4.30 25.01 16.42
N LEU A 701 3.00 25.13 16.73
CA LEU A 701 2.13 26.15 16.12
C LEU A 701 2.19 27.51 16.83
N VAL A 702 2.81 27.57 18.01
CA VAL A 702 2.87 28.76 18.87
C VAL A 702 4.31 29.25 19.05
N ASP A 703 5.24 28.33 19.28
CA ASP A 703 6.66 28.63 19.55
C ASP A 703 7.52 28.35 18.30
N THR A 704 8.13 29.40 17.77
CA THR A 704 8.98 29.35 16.58
C THR A 704 10.30 28.60 16.80
N ASP A 705 10.89 28.69 18.01
CA ASP A 705 12.12 28.00 18.35
C ASP A 705 11.86 26.48 18.40
N VAL A 706 10.77 26.07 19.07
CA VAL A 706 10.35 24.66 19.13
C VAL A 706 10.03 24.11 17.75
N ALA A 707 9.33 24.89 16.91
CA ALA A 707 9.01 24.51 15.54
C ALA A 707 10.29 24.27 14.70
N PHE A 708 11.25 25.19 14.80
CA PHE A 708 12.52 25.11 14.08
C PHE A 708 13.32 23.85 14.45
N ASP A 709 13.44 23.57 15.74
CA ASP A 709 14.12 22.38 16.24
C ASP A 709 13.43 21.09 15.77
N VAL A 710 12.09 21.02 15.83
CA VAL A 710 11.34 19.82 15.38
C VAL A 710 11.60 19.56 13.90
N LEU A 711 11.58 20.62 13.07
CA LEU A 711 11.82 20.50 11.63
C LEU A 711 13.24 20.00 11.32
N THR A 712 14.25 20.66 11.88
CA THR A 712 15.65 20.36 11.60
C THR A 712 16.10 19.02 12.17
N ALA A 713 15.54 18.61 13.32
CA ALA A 713 15.90 17.35 13.96
C ALA A 713 15.15 16.14 13.40
N SER A 714 13.85 16.27 13.06
CA SER A 714 12.97 15.12 12.79
C SER A 714 12.42 15.02 11.35
N CYS A 715 12.46 16.09 10.55
CA CYS A 715 11.79 16.17 9.25
C CYS A 715 12.73 16.10 8.03
N ALA A 716 14.01 15.73 8.21
CA ALA A 716 15.03 15.67 7.16
C ALA A 716 14.92 16.88 6.17
N GLU A 717 15.10 16.67 4.87
CA GLU A 717 15.05 17.75 3.87
C GLU A 717 13.64 18.32 3.64
N GLN A 718 12.58 17.59 4.00
CA GLN A 718 11.19 18.02 3.78
C GLN A 718 10.80 19.21 4.67
N GLY A 719 11.50 19.40 5.79
CA GLY A 719 11.30 20.53 6.70
C GLY A 719 12.03 21.81 6.29
N ASN A 720 12.92 21.78 5.28
CA ASN A 720 13.84 22.89 5.01
C ASN A 720 13.14 24.21 4.67
N ALA A 721 12.06 24.18 3.87
CA ALA A 721 11.34 25.41 3.49
C ALA A 721 10.73 26.09 4.73
N ALA A 722 10.01 25.34 5.57
CA ALA A 722 9.45 25.85 6.82
C ALA A 722 10.53 26.33 7.80
N ALA A 723 11.67 25.63 7.85
CA ALA A 723 12.79 26.01 8.73
C ALA A 723 13.49 27.30 8.25
N ILE A 724 13.62 27.50 6.93
CA ILE A 724 14.08 28.76 6.33
C ILE A 724 13.12 29.90 6.66
N MET A 725 11.81 29.68 6.52
CA MET A 725 10.80 30.70 6.87
C MET A 725 10.90 31.14 8.33
N LEU A 726 10.96 30.17 9.25
CA LEU A 726 11.12 30.45 10.68
C LEU A 726 12.40 31.24 10.97
N SER A 727 13.52 30.84 10.36
CA SER A 727 14.81 31.55 10.50
C SER A 727 14.80 32.97 9.95
N ALA A 728 14.01 33.22 8.90
CA ALA A 728 13.83 34.54 8.31
C ALA A 728 12.90 35.45 9.14
N GLY A 729 12.23 34.92 10.16
CA GLY A 729 11.35 35.66 11.07
C GLY A 729 9.86 35.51 10.80
N PHE A 730 9.45 34.63 9.87
CA PHE A 730 8.04 34.32 9.66
C PHE A 730 7.48 33.54 10.86
N LYS A 731 6.27 33.91 11.28
CA LYS A 731 5.60 33.33 12.45
C LYS A 731 4.39 32.50 12.02
N PRO A 732 4.17 31.30 12.59
CA PRO A 732 3.05 30.44 12.20
C PRO A 732 1.67 30.95 12.65
N GLN A 733 1.60 32.02 13.44
CA GLN A 733 0.34 32.69 13.76
C GLN A 733 -0.07 33.71 12.69
N ILE A 734 0.89 34.16 11.88
CA ILE A 734 0.66 35.19 10.86
C ILE A 734 0.71 34.54 9.48
N GLU A 735 1.72 33.73 9.19
CA GLU A 735 1.94 33.19 7.85
C GLU A 735 1.13 31.88 7.63
N PRO A 736 0.04 31.91 6.84
CA PRO A 736 -0.89 30.78 6.69
C PRO A 736 -0.23 29.54 6.07
N HIS A 737 0.67 29.69 5.10
CA HIS A 737 1.34 28.55 4.48
C HIS A 737 2.27 27.85 5.47
N LEU A 738 3.00 28.60 6.30
CA LEU A 738 3.82 28.06 7.38
C LEU A 738 2.97 27.29 8.40
N ARG A 739 1.85 27.89 8.83
CA ARG A 739 0.91 27.24 9.76
C ARG A 739 0.38 25.93 9.17
N GLY A 740 0.00 25.95 7.90
CA GLY A 740 -0.47 24.78 7.16
C GLY A 740 0.58 23.67 7.13
N MET A 741 1.83 23.98 6.76
CA MET A 741 2.94 23.01 6.76
C MET A 741 3.21 22.42 8.15
N LEU A 742 3.25 23.25 9.19
CA LEU A 742 3.52 22.77 10.56
C LEU A 742 2.37 21.91 11.09
N THR A 743 1.13 22.28 10.81
CA THR A 743 -0.04 21.48 11.16
C THR A 743 0.01 20.11 10.46
N CYS A 744 0.49 20.08 9.22
CA CYS A 744 0.65 18.84 8.48
C CYS A 744 1.64 17.89 9.14
N ILE A 745 2.81 18.44 9.46
CA ILE A 745 3.89 17.71 10.11
C ILE A 745 3.42 17.19 11.48
N ARG A 746 2.74 18.04 12.26
CA ARG A 746 2.13 17.68 13.54
C ARG A 746 1.21 16.47 13.41
N ALA A 747 0.20 16.58 12.53
CA ALA A 747 -0.79 15.53 12.33
C ALA A 747 -0.14 14.20 11.89
N ALA A 748 0.82 14.25 10.97
CA ALA A 748 1.49 13.04 10.48
C ALA A 748 2.42 12.39 11.52
N GLN A 749 3.11 13.18 12.35
CA GLN A 749 3.94 12.64 13.43
C GLN A 749 3.09 12.04 14.56
N LEU A 750 2.00 12.70 14.97
CA LEU A 750 1.03 12.16 15.94
C LEU A 750 0.39 10.86 15.43
N TRP A 751 -0.01 10.83 14.16
CA TRP A 751 -0.52 9.60 13.53
C TRP A 751 0.55 8.48 13.51
N GLY A 752 1.82 8.83 13.26
CA GLY A 752 2.93 7.90 13.34
C GLY A 752 3.17 7.32 14.74
N LEU A 753 2.98 8.13 15.78
CA LEU A 753 3.02 7.67 17.18
C LEU A 753 1.89 6.67 17.45
N ARG A 754 0.64 7.02 17.12
CA ARG A 754 -0.54 6.17 17.29
C ARG A 754 -0.41 4.83 16.57
N GLU A 755 -0.14 4.86 15.27
CA GLU A 755 -0.22 3.67 14.40
C GLU A 755 1.06 2.82 14.40
N LYS A 756 2.21 3.37 14.78
CA LYS A 756 3.52 2.68 14.64
C LYS A 756 4.46 2.82 15.84
N ALA A 757 4.06 3.54 16.89
CA ALA A 757 4.95 3.92 17.99
C ALA A 757 6.24 4.58 17.45
N ARG A 758 6.09 5.47 16.47
CA ARG A 758 7.21 6.13 15.77
C ARG A 758 7.81 7.27 16.63
N ILE A 759 8.45 6.92 17.73
CA ILE A 759 9.03 7.87 18.70
C ILE A 759 10.37 8.38 18.17
N PHE A 760 10.52 9.71 18.10
CA PHE A 760 11.75 10.34 17.66
C PHE A 760 12.88 10.18 18.69
N VAL A 761 14.10 9.87 18.23
CA VAL A 761 15.29 9.72 19.07
C VAL A 761 16.33 10.77 18.66
N PRO A 762 16.53 11.86 19.44
CA PRO A 762 17.48 12.92 19.08
C PRO A 762 18.91 12.42 18.85
N LYS A 763 19.39 11.56 19.76
CA LYS A 763 20.70 10.87 19.70
C LYS A 763 20.59 9.53 18.97
N GLY A 764 19.94 9.54 17.79
CA GLY A 764 19.78 8.34 16.98
C GLY A 764 19.68 8.65 15.49
N ARG A 765 20.08 7.68 14.66
CA ARG A 765 20.07 7.75 13.19
C ARG A 765 19.67 6.42 12.58
N TRP A 766 19.18 6.46 11.34
CA TRP A 766 19.16 5.31 10.45
C TRP A 766 20.38 5.40 9.53
N LEU A 767 21.25 4.39 9.53
CA LEU A 767 22.52 4.43 8.82
C LEU A 767 22.69 3.21 7.91
N MET A 768 23.26 3.41 6.73
CA MET A 768 23.60 2.32 5.81
C MET A 768 24.86 1.59 6.30
N GLY A 769 24.82 0.25 6.31
CA GLY A 769 25.99 -0.57 6.67
C GLY A 769 27.15 -0.41 5.70
N CYS A 770 28.36 -0.25 6.23
CA CYS A 770 29.64 -0.20 5.52
C CYS A 770 30.67 -1.10 6.23
N LEU A 771 31.81 -1.36 5.59
CA LEU A 771 32.87 -2.22 6.10
C LEU A 771 34.15 -1.42 6.33
N ASP A 772 34.84 -1.71 7.42
CA ASP A 772 36.20 -1.26 7.66
C ASP A 772 37.20 -2.06 6.81
N GLU A 773 37.54 -1.53 5.63
CA GLU A 773 38.55 -2.10 4.75
C GLU A 773 40.00 -1.96 5.29
N LEU A 774 40.24 -1.12 6.31
CA LEU A 774 41.57 -1.03 6.97
C LEU A 774 41.79 -2.17 7.98
N GLY A 775 40.72 -2.67 8.59
CA GLY A 775 40.79 -3.73 9.60
C GLY A 775 41.33 -3.25 10.95
N VAL A 776 41.07 -1.98 11.27
CA VAL A 776 41.46 -1.32 12.52
C VAL A 776 40.42 -1.48 13.63
N LEU A 777 39.17 -1.81 13.29
CA LEU A 777 38.11 -2.07 14.25
C LEU A 777 38.16 -3.53 14.71
N GLU A 778 38.09 -3.74 16.03
CA GLU A 778 38.02 -5.06 16.65
C GLU A 778 36.58 -5.56 16.77
N GLN A 779 36.40 -6.85 17.10
CA GLN A 779 35.08 -7.40 17.37
C GLN A 779 34.40 -6.66 18.53
N GLY A 780 33.14 -6.28 18.34
CA GLY A 780 32.38 -5.48 19.30
C GLY A 780 32.53 -3.97 19.11
N GLN A 781 33.41 -3.51 18.22
CA GLN A 781 33.58 -2.09 17.90
C GLN A 781 32.83 -1.70 16.62
N CYS A 782 32.61 -0.40 16.45
CA CYS A 782 32.12 0.21 15.22
C CYS A 782 32.68 1.62 15.07
N PHE A 783 32.63 2.17 13.85
CA PHE A 783 32.91 3.59 13.61
C PHE A 783 31.65 4.29 13.09
N ILE A 784 31.39 5.47 13.66
CA ILE A 784 30.23 6.30 13.32
C ILE A 784 30.67 7.75 13.31
N GLN A 785 30.42 8.40 12.18
CA GLN A 785 30.54 9.83 12.03
C GLN A 785 29.28 10.36 11.36
N VAL A 786 28.60 11.29 12.01
CA VAL A 786 27.30 11.82 11.55
C VAL A 786 27.41 13.27 11.15
N SER A 787 26.66 13.65 10.12
CA SER A 787 26.47 15.05 9.76
C SER A 787 25.43 15.73 10.65
N THR A 788 25.63 17.03 10.87
CA THR A 788 24.66 17.91 11.51
C THR A 788 23.90 18.68 10.42
N PRO A 789 22.55 18.68 10.42
CA PRO A 789 21.78 19.47 9.46
C PRO A 789 22.15 20.96 9.53
N SER A 790 22.48 21.56 8.38
CA SER A 790 22.69 23.00 8.27
C SER A 790 21.86 23.57 7.12
N LEU A 791 21.00 24.54 7.43
CA LEU A 791 20.21 25.27 6.43
C LEU A 791 21.06 26.17 5.54
N GLU A 792 22.29 26.48 5.97
CA GLU A 792 23.24 27.31 5.22
C GLU A 792 23.58 26.69 3.87
N ASN A 793 23.55 25.35 3.80
CA ASN A 793 23.75 24.59 2.56
C ASN A 793 22.73 24.94 1.47
N CYS A 794 21.52 25.41 1.83
CA CYS A 794 20.52 25.85 0.86
C CYS A 794 20.94 27.12 0.11
N PHE A 795 21.95 27.86 0.62
CA PHE A 795 22.41 29.13 0.06
C PHE A 795 23.74 29.01 -0.70
N ALA A 796 24.34 27.81 -0.79
CA ALA A 796 25.63 27.61 -1.43
C ALA A 796 25.69 28.10 -2.91
N LYS A 797 24.53 28.12 -3.58
CA LYS A 797 24.37 28.59 -4.97
C LYS A 797 24.34 30.11 -5.14
N HIS A 798 24.33 30.87 -4.04
CA HIS A 798 24.21 32.33 -4.06
C HIS A 798 25.54 33.06 -4.26
N GLY A 799 26.61 32.33 -4.58
CA GLY A 799 27.91 32.86 -4.94
C GLY A 799 29.05 32.33 -4.09
N SER A 800 30.28 32.66 -4.48
CA SER A 800 31.50 32.17 -3.83
C SER A 800 31.66 32.55 -2.34
N ARG A 801 30.91 33.55 -1.86
CA ARG A 801 30.84 33.92 -0.43
C ARG A 801 30.03 32.91 0.42
N PHE A 802 29.20 32.10 -0.23
CA PHE A 802 28.33 31.11 0.39
C PHE A 802 28.81 29.66 0.23
N THR A 803 29.93 29.43 -0.48
CA THR A 803 30.47 28.08 -0.76
C THR A 803 31.42 27.52 0.30
N LYS A 804 31.83 28.32 1.31
CA LYS A 804 32.80 27.88 2.34
C LYS A 804 32.19 27.78 3.75
N ARG A 805 31.97 26.55 4.24
CA ARG A 805 32.72 25.96 5.39
C ARG A 805 32.33 24.52 5.75
N GLY A 806 33.18 23.92 6.58
CA GLY A 806 33.38 22.49 6.78
C GLY A 806 32.16 21.70 7.25
N ASN A 807 32.12 20.45 6.80
CA ASN A 807 31.15 19.46 7.24
C ASN A 807 31.20 19.42 8.78
N ASN A 808 30.12 19.86 9.45
CA ASN A 808 29.93 19.71 10.89
C ASN A 808 29.70 18.22 11.19
N LEU A 809 30.77 17.46 11.08
CA LEU A 809 30.83 16.03 11.34
C LEU A 809 31.14 15.82 12.80
N GLN A 810 30.37 14.94 13.42
CA GLN A 810 30.59 14.52 14.80
C GLN A 810 30.96 13.04 14.80
N VAL A 811 32.16 12.73 15.28
CA VAL A 811 32.54 11.35 15.61
C VAL A 811 31.85 10.95 16.91
N ILE A 812 31.09 9.86 16.86
CA ILE A 812 30.39 9.32 18.03
C ILE A 812 31.33 8.35 18.76
N LYS A 813 31.34 8.43 20.09
CA LYS A 813 32.17 7.56 20.95
C LYS A 813 31.32 6.96 22.07
N GLY A 814 31.71 5.77 22.54
CA GLY A 814 31.05 5.05 23.63
C GLY A 814 30.04 4.01 23.14
N TYR A 815 29.27 3.43 24.06
CA TYR A 815 28.33 2.36 23.71
C TYR A 815 27.18 2.87 22.82
N VAL A 816 26.80 2.03 21.86
CA VAL A 816 25.65 2.25 20.98
C VAL A 816 24.77 1.02 20.95
N ALA A 817 23.45 1.22 20.84
CA ALA A 817 22.49 0.17 20.57
C ALA A 817 22.12 0.21 19.08
N ILE A 818 22.18 -0.95 18.42
CA ILE A 818 21.82 -1.09 17.01
C ILE A 818 20.72 -2.13 16.81
N ALA A 819 19.87 -1.91 15.81
CA ALA A 819 18.85 -2.88 15.41
C ALA A 819 18.55 -2.75 13.90
N LYS A 820 18.24 -3.87 13.25
CA LYS A 820 17.80 -3.91 11.84
C LYS A 820 16.39 -4.45 11.73
N ASN A 821 15.53 -3.74 11.02
CA ASN A 821 14.14 -4.17 10.83
C ASN A 821 14.00 -5.17 9.66
N PRO A 822 13.09 -6.15 9.76
CA PRO A 822 12.35 -6.53 10.96
C PRO A 822 13.28 -7.17 12.01
N CYS A 823 13.14 -6.79 13.28
CA CYS A 823 13.84 -7.40 14.41
C CYS A 823 12.80 -8.03 15.34
N LEU A 824 13.03 -9.27 15.76
CA LEU A 824 12.09 -10.03 16.58
C LEU A 824 12.80 -10.79 17.70
N HIS A 825 14.02 -11.27 17.46
CA HIS A 825 14.78 -11.97 18.48
C HIS A 825 15.47 -10.94 19.40
N PRO A 826 15.53 -11.15 20.73
CA PRO A 826 16.25 -10.24 21.64
C PRO A 826 17.71 -10.00 21.25
N GLY A 827 18.37 -11.00 20.67
CA GLY A 827 19.73 -10.92 20.12
C GLY A 827 19.89 -10.06 18.86
N ASP A 828 18.79 -9.62 18.22
CA ASP A 828 18.83 -8.72 17.06
C ASP A 828 19.21 -7.29 17.44
N VAL A 829 19.05 -6.93 18.72
CA VAL A 829 19.60 -5.70 19.28
C VAL A 829 21.04 -5.96 19.69
N ARG A 830 22.00 -5.31 19.04
CA ARG A 830 23.42 -5.43 19.38
C ARG A 830 23.89 -4.18 20.10
N ILE A 831 24.71 -4.39 21.12
CA ILE A 831 25.43 -3.33 21.84
C ILE A 831 26.88 -3.38 21.39
N LEU A 832 27.34 -2.30 20.78
CA LEU A 832 28.68 -2.15 20.24
C LEU A 832 29.34 -0.91 20.85
N GLU A 833 30.67 -0.82 20.78
CA GLU A 833 31.43 0.35 21.18
C GLU A 833 31.80 1.19 19.95
N ALA A 834 31.26 2.40 19.87
CA ALA A 834 31.71 3.38 18.88
C ALA A 834 33.08 3.93 19.29
N VAL A 835 34.07 3.73 18.44
CA VAL A 835 35.45 4.18 18.66
C VAL A 835 35.88 5.17 17.59
N ASP A 836 36.87 5.99 17.92
CA ASP A 836 37.46 6.93 16.98
C ASP A 836 38.55 6.22 16.16
N ALA A 837 38.37 6.19 14.85
CA ALA A 837 39.31 5.59 13.91
C ALA A 837 39.68 6.64 12.84
N PRO A 838 40.80 7.36 13.00
CA PRO A 838 41.20 8.43 12.08
C PRO A 838 41.26 8.03 10.60
N GLY A 839 41.66 6.78 10.31
CA GLY A 839 41.68 6.24 8.95
C GLY A 839 40.30 6.13 8.28
N LEU A 840 39.22 6.18 9.07
CA LEU A 840 37.83 6.03 8.61
C LEU A 840 37.06 7.37 8.54
N HIS A 841 37.69 8.50 8.87
CA HIS A 841 37.04 9.83 8.90
C HIS A 841 36.50 10.31 7.55
N HIS A 842 36.89 9.68 6.44
CA HIS A 842 36.30 9.95 5.13
C HIS A 842 34.87 9.40 4.98
N LEU A 843 34.51 8.40 5.80
CA LEU A 843 33.17 7.82 5.85
C LEU A 843 32.29 8.58 6.85
N HIS A 844 31.14 9.05 6.39
CA HIS A 844 30.14 9.74 7.21
C HIS A 844 28.72 9.37 6.77
N ASP A 845 27.76 9.51 7.70
CA ASP A 845 26.36 9.10 7.53
C ASP A 845 26.18 7.63 7.09
N CYS A 846 27.13 6.79 7.49
CA CYS A 846 27.09 5.35 7.38
C CYS A 846 27.53 4.69 8.70
N PHE A 847 27.24 3.40 8.81
CA PHE A 847 27.58 2.59 9.98
C PHE A 847 28.67 1.59 9.60
N VAL A 848 29.89 1.80 10.10
CA VAL A 848 31.07 1.03 9.66
C VAL A 848 31.32 -0.12 10.62
N PHE A 849 31.21 -1.34 10.08
CA PHE A 849 31.41 -2.60 10.80
C PHE A 849 32.86 -3.08 10.74
N PRO A 850 33.34 -3.80 11.76
CA PRO A 850 34.64 -4.44 11.76
C PRO A 850 34.66 -5.62 10.79
N GLN A 851 35.80 -5.82 10.12
CA GLN A 851 36.09 -7.06 9.41
C GLN A 851 36.73 -8.14 10.31
N ASN A 852 36.98 -7.80 11.59
CA ASN A 852 37.57 -8.68 12.59
C ASN A 852 36.51 -9.29 13.52
N GLY A 853 36.77 -10.51 14.00
CA GLY A 853 35.93 -11.22 14.95
C GLY A 853 35.55 -12.64 14.52
N GLU A 854 34.73 -13.29 15.34
CA GLU A 854 34.27 -14.66 15.10
C GLU A 854 33.06 -14.74 14.15
N ARG A 855 32.15 -13.76 14.24
CA ARG A 855 30.92 -13.66 13.44
C ARG A 855 30.65 -12.19 13.09
N PRO A 856 30.23 -11.87 11.85
CA PRO A 856 29.99 -10.49 11.45
C PRO A 856 28.73 -9.92 12.13
N HIS A 857 28.85 -8.72 12.72
CA HIS A 857 27.72 -8.03 13.38
C HIS A 857 26.48 -7.81 12.50
N PRO A 858 26.59 -7.57 11.17
CA PRO A 858 25.43 -7.61 10.27
C PRO A 858 24.63 -8.92 10.41
N ASN A 859 25.32 -10.06 10.37
CA ASN A 859 24.68 -11.37 10.48
C ASN A 859 24.09 -11.59 11.88
N GLU A 860 24.72 -11.08 12.93
CA GLU A 860 24.18 -11.13 14.30
C GLU A 860 22.87 -10.33 14.45
N ALA A 861 22.67 -9.29 13.63
CA ALA A 861 21.50 -8.42 13.64
C ALA A 861 20.49 -8.83 12.56
N SER A 862 19.56 -9.75 12.89
CA SER A 862 18.50 -10.19 11.96
C SER A 862 19.02 -10.81 10.65
N GLY A 863 20.16 -11.51 10.71
CA GLY A 863 20.74 -12.21 9.56
C GLY A 863 21.08 -11.27 8.38
N SER A 864 21.43 -10.02 8.67
CA SER A 864 21.66 -8.98 7.67
C SER A 864 22.99 -9.16 6.93
N ASP A 865 23.10 -8.49 5.78
CA ASP A 865 24.29 -8.37 4.95
C ASP A 865 24.60 -6.88 4.69
N LEU A 866 25.59 -6.60 3.86
CA LEU A 866 25.97 -5.23 3.48
C LEU A 866 25.45 -4.87 2.08
N ASP A 867 24.29 -5.40 1.66
CA ASP A 867 23.73 -5.16 0.32
C ASP A 867 22.82 -3.91 0.21
N GLY A 868 22.78 -3.11 1.29
CA GLY A 868 22.10 -1.83 1.42
C GLY A 868 21.11 -1.76 2.58
N ASP A 869 21.23 -2.66 3.56
CA ASP A 869 20.44 -2.64 4.78
C ASP A 869 20.70 -1.37 5.63
N LEU A 870 19.63 -0.86 6.24
CA LEU A 870 19.66 0.29 7.14
C LEU A 870 19.52 -0.17 8.59
N TYR A 871 20.35 0.39 9.45
CA TYR A 871 20.42 0.08 10.87
C TYR A 871 19.94 1.28 11.68
N PHE A 872 19.03 1.04 12.63
CA PHE A 872 18.77 2.01 13.69
C PHE A 872 19.98 1.99 14.60
N VAL A 873 20.56 3.14 14.86
CA VAL A 873 21.72 3.30 15.73
C VAL A 873 21.42 4.44 16.70
N THR A 874 21.56 4.18 18.00
CA THR A 874 21.43 5.21 19.03
C THR A 874 22.57 5.18 20.03
N TRP A 875 23.02 6.36 20.41
CA TRP A 875 24.00 6.61 21.47
C TRP A 875 23.33 7.37 22.64
N ASP A 876 22.01 7.24 22.79
CA ASP A 876 21.30 7.67 23.97
C ASP A 876 21.50 6.64 25.09
N GLU A 877 22.20 7.03 26.15
CA GLU A 877 22.49 6.15 27.29
C GLU A 877 21.22 5.57 27.93
N ASN A 878 20.07 6.25 27.81
CA ASN A 878 18.80 5.76 28.32
C ASN A 878 18.22 4.60 27.50
N LEU A 879 18.60 4.48 26.22
CA LEU A 879 18.15 3.40 25.33
C LEU A 879 19.13 2.23 25.26
N ILE A 880 20.29 2.35 25.90
CA ILE A 880 21.25 1.25 26.02
C ILE A 880 20.77 0.33 27.16
N PRO A 881 20.57 -0.97 26.91
CA PRO A 881 20.23 -1.94 27.95
C PRO A 881 21.18 -1.83 29.15
N PRO A 882 20.68 -1.89 30.39
CA PRO A 882 21.51 -1.75 31.60
C PRO A 882 22.68 -2.74 31.68
N SER A 883 22.53 -3.92 31.07
CA SER A 883 23.60 -4.93 30.98
C SER A 883 24.83 -4.45 30.20
N LYS A 884 24.66 -3.45 29.31
CA LYS A 884 25.64 -2.98 28.32
C LYS A 884 26.25 -4.12 27.48
N LYS A 885 25.52 -5.23 27.36
CA LYS A 885 25.96 -6.44 26.67
C LYS A 885 24.87 -6.91 25.73
N SER A 886 25.28 -7.36 24.55
CA SER A 886 24.39 -7.99 23.59
C SER A 886 23.90 -9.34 24.10
N TRP A 887 22.63 -9.65 23.84
CA TRP A 887 22.11 -11.01 24.01
C TRP A 887 22.68 -11.95 22.94
N PRO A 888 22.82 -13.27 23.16
CA PRO A 888 23.24 -14.19 22.10
C PRO A 888 22.38 -14.03 20.83
N PRO A 889 22.99 -13.87 19.64
CA PRO A 889 22.25 -13.77 18.39
C PRO A 889 21.62 -15.12 18.02
N MET A 890 20.53 -15.09 17.27
CA MET A 890 19.93 -16.31 16.73
C MET A 890 20.80 -16.88 15.59
N GLU A 891 20.72 -18.19 15.36
CA GLU A 891 21.33 -18.80 14.18
C GLU A 891 20.48 -18.56 12.94
N TYR A 892 21.02 -17.80 12.00
CA TYR A 892 20.38 -17.42 10.74
C TYR A 892 20.76 -18.36 9.60
N ALA A 893 20.75 -19.67 9.87
CA ALA A 893 21.12 -20.66 8.86
C ALA A 893 20.11 -20.64 7.68
N PRO A 894 20.58 -20.52 6.44
CA PRO A 894 19.68 -20.53 5.28
C PRO A 894 18.97 -21.88 5.19
N ALA A 895 17.66 -21.86 4.97
CA ALA A 895 16.89 -23.08 4.76
C ALA A 895 17.38 -23.85 3.52
N GLU A 896 17.40 -25.19 3.59
CA GLU A 896 17.83 -26.02 2.47
C GLU A 896 16.96 -25.77 1.22
N ALA A 897 17.60 -25.15 0.22
CA ALA A 897 16.93 -24.75 -1.00
C ALA A 897 16.59 -25.98 -1.85
N LYS A 898 15.33 -26.10 -2.28
CA LYS A 898 14.93 -27.17 -3.21
C LYS A 898 15.57 -26.95 -4.59
N LEU A 899 16.41 -27.90 -5.02
CA LEU A 899 17.07 -27.88 -6.32
C LEU A 899 16.34 -28.79 -7.31
N LEU A 900 16.15 -28.32 -8.54
CA LEU A 900 15.70 -29.17 -9.65
C LEU A 900 16.89 -29.91 -10.27
N SER A 901 16.65 -31.12 -10.78
CA SER A 901 17.65 -31.87 -11.57
C SER A 901 17.92 -31.25 -12.94
N ARG A 902 16.92 -30.54 -13.49
CA ARG A 902 16.96 -29.81 -14.77
C ARG A 902 17.04 -28.30 -14.58
N LYS A 903 17.27 -27.55 -15.68
CA LYS A 903 17.16 -26.08 -15.70
C LYS A 903 15.72 -25.63 -15.38
N VAL A 904 15.61 -24.47 -14.74
CA VAL A 904 14.33 -23.82 -14.42
C VAL A 904 13.69 -23.29 -15.70
N THR A 905 12.39 -23.54 -15.87
CA THR A 905 11.58 -23.06 -17.01
C THR A 905 10.65 -21.94 -16.58
N SER A 906 10.12 -21.17 -17.54
CA SER A 906 9.13 -20.11 -17.27
C SER A 906 7.87 -20.64 -16.56
N LYS A 907 7.46 -21.88 -16.85
CA LYS A 907 6.34 -22.54 -16.19
C LYS A 907 6.61 -22.75 -14.69
N ASP A 908 7.83 -23.14 -14.33
CA ASP A 908 8.21 -23.32 -12.93
C ASP A 908 8.14 -21.99 -12.16
N ILE A 909 8.57 -20.89 -12.79
CA ILE A 909 8.52 -19.53 -12.21
C ILE A 909 7.08 -19.08 -12.01
N ILE A 910 6.21 -19.31 -13.00
CA ILE A 910 4.77 -19.01 -12.91
C ILE A 910 4.12 -19.81 -11.78
N ASP A 911 4.38 -21.11 -11.71
CA ASP A 911 3.81 -21.97 -10.68
C ASP A 911 4.34 -21.59 -9.28
N PHE A 912 5.57 -21.10 -9.18
CA PHE A 912 6.13 -20.55 -7.94
C PHE A 912 5.42 -19.25 -7.53
N PHE A 913 5.19 -18.32 -8.46
CA PHE A 913 4.44 -17.09 -8.22
C PHE A 913 3.02 -17.38 -7.70
N ALA A 914 2.27 -18.24 -8.38
CA ALA A 914 0.91 -18.60 -7.99
C ALA A 914 0.87 -19.29 -6.61
N ARG A 915 1.85 -20.17 -6.31
CA ARG A 915 1.95 -20.83 -5.00
C ARG A 915 2.31 -19.86 -3.88
N ASN A 916 3.15 -18.87 -4.12
CA ASN A 916 3.48 -17.85 -3.12
C ASN A 916 2.24 -17.06 -2.68
N MET A 917 1.36 -16.70 -3.61
CA MET A 917 0.16 -15.92 -3.30
C MET A 917 -0.76 -16.58 -2.26
N VAL A 918 -0.70 -17.91 -2.11
CA VAL A 918 -1.48 -18.65 -1.13
C VAL A 918 -0.79 -18.77 0.23
N ASN A 919 0.55 -18.82 0.24
CA ASN A 919 1.31 -19.24 1.42
C ASN A 919 2.13 -18.12 2.08
N GLU A 920 1.98 -16.87 1.65
CA GLU A 920 2.65 -15.72 2.25
C GLU A 920 2.19 -15.51 3.71
N SER A 921 3.08 -15.74 4.67
CA SER A 921 2.77 -15.71 6.11
C SER A 921 3.59 -14.70 6.93
N LEU A 922 4.61 -14.04 6.36
CA LEU A 922 5.55 -13.18 7.09
C LEU A 922 4.85 -12.10 7.94
N GLY A 923 3.94 -11.33 7.33
CA GLY A 923 3.21 -10.28 8.07
C GLY A 923 2.34 -10.83 9.20
N THR A 924 1.80 -12.03 9.03
CA THR A 924 1.00 -12.73 10.06
C THR A 924 1.88 -13.20 11.22
N ILE A 925 3.07 -13.72 10.92
CA ILE A 925 4.07 -14.17 11.91
C ILE A 925 4.57 -12.97 12.74
N CYS A 926 4.97 -11.87 12.09
CA CYS A 926 5.41 -10.66 12.79
C CYS A 926 4.31 -10.07 13.69
N ASN A 927 3.06 -10.07 13.23
CA ASN A 927 1.92 -9.64 14.06
C ASN A 927 1.70 -10.59 15.24
N ALA A 928 1.80 -11.90 15.04
CA ALA A 928 1.69 -12.86 16.12
C ALA A 928 2.77 -12.65 17.18
N HIS A 929 4.01 -12.41 16.76
CA HIS A 929 5.11 -12.11 17.66
C HIS A 929 4.82 -10.91 18.57
N VAL A 930 4.31 -9.81 18.01
CA VAL A 930 3.92 -8.63 18.80
C VAL A 930 2.85 -8.97 19.84
N VAL A 931 1.87 -9.81 19.48
CA VAL A 931 0.80 -10.20 20.41
C VAL A 931 1.34 -11.08 21.55
N HIS A 932 2.16 -12.08 21.23
CA HIS A 932 2.73 -12.98 22.25
C HIS A 932 3.70 -12.25 23.16
N ALA A 933 4.55 -11.38 22.60
CA ALA A 933 5.45 -10.56 23.38
C ALA A 933 4.71 -9.57 24.30
N ASP A 934 3.53 -9.08 23.90
CA ASP A 934 2.71 -8.20 24.75
C ASP A 934 2.06 -8.98 25.91
N ARG A 935 1.68 -10.25 25.69
CA ARG A 935 1.02 -11.09 26.71
C ARG A 935 1.97 -11.71 27.72
N SER A 936 3.15 -12.14 27.27
CA SER A 936 4.11 -12.84 28.13
C SER A 936 4.77 -11.87 29.11
N GLU A 937 4.94 -12.26 30.37
CA GLU A 937 5.75 -11.48 31.32
C GLU A 937 7.22 -11.40 30.89
N TYR A 938 7.71 -12.40 30.14
CA TYR A 938 9.07 -12.46 29.60
C TYR A 938 9.25 -11.65 28.30
N GLY A 939 8.20 -11.03 27.78
CA GLY A 939 8.30 -10.22 26.56
C GLY A 939 8.74 -11.06 25.35
N ALA A 940 9.73 -10.58 24.60
CA ALA A 940 10.27 -11.28 23.44
C ALA A 940 11.21 -12.46 23.79
N LEU A 941 11.51 -12.69 25.07
CA LEU A 941 12.27 -13.87 25.53
C LEU A 941 11.39 -15.12 25.68
N ASP A 942 10.08 -14.99 25.52
CA ASP A 942 9.14 -16.11 25.55
C ASP A 942 9.43 -17.14 24.45
N GLU A 943 9.30 -18.43 24.75
CA GLU A 943 9.58 -19.52 23.79
C GLU A 943 8.73 -19.42 22.52
N ASP A 944 7.47 -18.97 22.63
CA ASP A 944 6.60 -18.74 21.48
C ASP A 944 7.14 -17.60 20.60
N CYS A 945 7.68 -16.55 21.22
CA CYS A 945 8.32 -15.42 20.52
C CYS A 945 9.60 -15.84 19.81
N ILE A 946 10.46 -16.62 20.46
CA ILE A 946 11.69 -17.15 19.86
C ILE A 946 11.36 -18.04 18.65
N THR A 947 10.35 -18.91 18.78
CA THR A 947 9.88 -19.75 17.68
C THR A 947 9.33 -18.90 16.53
N LEU A 948 8.57 -17.85 16.83
CA LEU A 948 8.06 -16.92 15.81
C LEU A 948 9.17 -16.13 15.12
N ALA A 949 10.24 -15.78 15.82
CA ALA A 949 11.41 -15.12 15.25
C ALA A 949 12.13 -16.03 14.22
N ASP A 950 12.34 -17.32 14.55
CA ASP A 950 12.90 -18.32 13.62
C ASP A 950 12.00 -18.51 12.38
N LEU A 951 10.69 -18.64 12.57
CA LEU A 951 9.73 -18.75 11.47
C LEU A 951 9.74 -17.50 10.58
N ALA A 952 9.86 -16.31 11.17
CA ALA A 952 9.95 -15.06 10.43
C ALA A 952 11.24 -14.97 9.61
N ALA A 953 12.39 -15.35 10.17
CA ALA A 953 13.67 -15.38 9.46
C ALA A 953 13.60 -16.29 8.21
N LYS A 954 13.05 -17.50 8.38
CA LYS A 954 12.81 -18.43 7.25
C LYS A 954 11.85 -17.85 6.21
N ALA A 955 10.81 -17.12 6.65
CA ALA A 955 9.83 -16.51 5.77
C ALA A 955 10.38 -15.29 4.98
N VAL A 956 11.33 -14.54 5.54
CA VAL A 956 12.01 -13.42 4.84
C VAL A 956 12.80 -13.94 3.63
N ASP A 957 13.43 -15.11 3.76
CA ASP A 957 14.23 -15.70 2.70
C ASP A 957 13.44 -16.56 1.70
N PHE A 958 12.13 -16.76 1.92
CA PHE A 958 11.26 -17.48 1.00
C PHE A 958 11.40 -17.03 -0.48
N PRO A 959 11.45 -15.72 -0.82
CA PRO A 959 11.61 -15.28 -2.20
C PRO A 959 12.93 -15.74 -2.84
N LYS A 960 13.94 -16.12 -2.06
CA LYS A 960 15.25 -16.60 -2.51
C LYS A 960 15.39 -18.12 -2.42
N THR A 961 14.81 -18.76 -1.40
CA THR A 961 14.98 -20.20 -1.12
C THR A 961 13.83 -21.05 -1.66
N GLY A 962 12.62 -20.48 -1.68
CA GLY A 962 11.37 -21.15 -2.01
C GLY A 962 10.79 -22.06 -0.93
N VAL A 963 11.31 -21.97 0.31
CA VAL A 963 10.90 -22.83 1.44
C VAL A 963 9.70 -22.23 2.18
N LEU A 964 8.55 -22.89 2.07
CA LEU A 964 7.29 -22.44 2.67
C LEU A 964 7.31 -22.56 4.20
N VAL A 965 6.89 -21.49 4.88
CA VAL A 965 6.77 -21.47 6.34
C VAL A 965 5.30 -21.50 6.73
N THR A 966 4.91 -22.53 7.48
CA THR A 966 3.56 -22.66 8.04
C THR A 966 3.61 -22.36 9.53
N MET A 967 2.85 -21.36 9.98
CA MET A 967 2.74 -21.02 11.40
C MET A 967 1.86 -22.06 12.12
N PRO A 968 2.35 -22.71 13.19
CA PRO A 968 1.56 -23.59 14.05
C PRO A 968 0.25 -22.96 14.53
N SER A 969 -0.77 -23.78 14.79
CA SER A 969 -2.09 -23.30 15.20
C SER A 969 -2.08 -22.60 16.57
N HIS A 970 -1.31 -23.10 17.54
CA HIS A 970 -1.22 -22.51 18.88
C HIS A 970 -0.58 -21.11 18.87
N LEU A 971 0.31 -20.84 17.91
CA LEU A 971 0.95 -19.52 17.75
C LEU A 971 0.04 -18.48 17.05
N LYS A 972 -1.12 -18.87 16.52
CA LYS A 972 -2.08 -17.93 15.90
C LYS A 972 -2.83 -17.16 17.00
N PRO A 973 -2.69 -15.82 17.09
CA PRO A 973 -3.38 -15.07 18.11
C PRO A 973 -4.90 -15.05 17.89
N LYS A 974 -5.65 -15.22 18.98
CA LYS A 974 -7.12 -15.14 18.99
C LYS A 974 -7.65 -13.74 19.31
N LEU A 975 -6.90 -12.98 20.12
CA LEU A 975 -7.15 -11.57 20.42
C LEU A 975 -5.86 -10.81 20.20
N TYR A 976 -5.98 -9.55 19.84
CA TYR A 976 -4.89 -8.62 19.58
C TYR A 976 -4.85 -7.55 20.68
N PRO A 977 -3.72 -6.90 20.95
CA PRO A 977 -3.72 -5.76 21.86
C PRO A 977 -4.40 -4.55 21.21
N ASP A 978 -5.00 -3.69 22.03
CA ASP A 978 -5.76 -2.49 21.64
C ASP A 978 -4.99 -1.55 20.71
N PHE A 979 -3.68 -1.40 20.91
CA PHE A 979 -2.84 -0.57 20.05
C PHE A 979 -2.70 -1.07 18.61
N MET A 980 -3.06 -2.32 18.30
CA MET A 980 -3.04 -2.83 16.92
C MET A 980 -4.28 -2.41 16.11
N GLY A 981 -5.24 -1.69 16.70
CA GLY A 981 -6.38 -1.12 15.98
C GLY A 981 -7.28 -2.17 15.32
N LYS A 982 -7.37 -3.36 15.92
CA LYS A 982 -8.36 -4.38 15.54
C LYS A 982 -9.70 -4.03 16.18
N ASP A 983 -10.79 -4.58 15.64
CA ASP A 983 -12.14 -4.37 16.18
C ASP A 983 -12.17 -4.57 17.70
N ASP A 984 -12.92 -3.75 18.43
CA ASP A 984 -12.91 -3.74 19.91
C ASP A 984 -13.12 -5.13 20.54
N ASN A 985 -13.81 -6.03 19.84
CA ASN A 985 -14.09 -7.39 20.29
C ASN A 985 -12.97 -8.41 20.04
N GLN A 986 -12.07 -8.10 19.11
CA GLN A 986 -10.87 -8.87 18.83
C GLN A 986 -9.67 -8.28 19.56
N SER A 987 -9.91 -7.34 20.48
CA SER A 987 -8.86 -6.58 21.15
C SER A 987 -8.90 -6.80 22.67
N TYR A 988 -7.73 -6.79 23.32
CA TYR A 988 -7.60 -6.69 24.78
C TYR A 988 -6.80 -5.43 25.13
N LYS A 989 -7.08 -4.84 26.29
CA LYS A 989 -6.34 -3.68 26.77
C LYS A 989 -4.93 -4.11 27.20
N SER A 990 -3.89 -3.75 26.43
CA SER A 990 -2.50 -4.07 26.79
C SER A 990 -2.09 -3.31 28.05
N THR A 991 -1.45 -3.99 29.00
CA THR A 991 -0.91 -3.39 30.23
C THR A 991 0.51 -2.88 30.06
N LYS A 992 1.20 -3.27 28.98
CA LYS A 992 2.58 -2.90 28.69
C LYS A 992 2.71 -1.50 28.06
N ILE A 993 3.96 -1.05 27.91
CA ILE A 993 4.28 0.29 27.43
C ILE A 993 3.62 0.64 26.09
N LEU A 994 3.56 -0.28 25.11
CA LEU A 994 2.93 0.02 23.82
C LEU A 994 1.43 0.34 23.95
N GLY A 995 0.70 -0.38 24.80
CA GLY A 995 -0.70 -0.08 25.11
C GLY A 995 -0.88 1.27 25.81
N ARG A 996 0.02 1.58 26.75
CA ARG A 996 0.03 2.88 27.47
C ARG A 996 0.29 4.03 26.50
N LEU A 997 1.33 3.93 25.67
CA LEU A 997 1.71 4.93 24.68
C LEU A 997 0.59 5.18 23.66
N TYR A 998 -0.06 4.12 23.18
CA TYR A 998 -1.18 4.23 22.23
C TYR A 998 -2.36 5.01 22.80
N ARG A 999 -2.79 4.69 24.03
CA ARG A 999 -3.93 5.36 24.66
C ARG A 999 -3.68 6.83 24.92
N GLN A 1000 -2.47 7.20 25.36
CA GLN A 1000 -2.08 8.60 25.55
C GLN A 1000 -2.26 9.44 24.27
N VAL A 1001 -1.88 8.89 23.10
CA VAL A 1001 -2.02 9.60 21.82
C VAL A 1001 -3.43 9.51 21.27
N LYS A 1002 -4.14 8.40 21.47
CA LYS A 1002 -5.54 8.26 21.03
C LYS A 1002 -6.41 9.36 21.65
N ASP A 1003 -6.27 9.57 22.96
CA ASP A 1003 -7.04 10.59 23.69
C ASP A 1003 -6.68 12.01 23.19
N ALA A 1004 -5.39 12.29 22.93
CA ALA A 1004 -4.95 13.58 22.39
C ALA A 1004 -5.29 13.81 20.90
N TYR A 1005 -5.37 12.75 20.10
CA TYR A 1005 -5.61 12.82 18.66
C TYR A 1005 -7.10 12.90 18.32
N ASP A 1006 -7.94 12.17 19.05
CA ASP A 1006 -9.39 12.18 18.83
C ASP A 1006 -10.02 13.54 19.25
N GLU A 1007 -9.39 14.33 20.15
CA GLU A 1007 -9.77 15.72 20.46
C GLU A 1007 -9.42 16.72 19.33
N ASP A 1008 -8.38 16.46 18.54
CA ASP A 1008 -7.83 17.37 17.50
C ASP A 1008 -8.38 17.11 16.08
N ILE A 1009 -8.92 15.91 15.77
CA ILE A 1009 -9.48 15.60 14.45
C ILE A 1009 -10.76 16.39 14.16
N ASP A 1010 -11.52 16.77 15.19
CA ASP A 1010 -12.74 17.58 15.07
C ASP A 1010 -12.45 19.09 14.86
N ALA A 1011 -11.17 19.49 14.78
CA ALA A 1011 -10.73 20.83 14.42
C ALA A 1011 -10.33 21.09 12.93
N PRO A 1012 -10.91 20.50 11.86
CA PRO A 1012 -10.58 20.88 10.48
C PRO A 1012 -11.10 22.28 10.11
N SER A 1013 -11.99 22.86 10.91
CA SER A 1013 -12.57 24.19 10.67
C SER A 1013 -11.60 25.35 10.90
N GLU A 1014 -10.49 25.14 11.62
CA GLU A 1014 -9.52 26.22 11.95
C GLU A 1014 -8.50 26.55 10.84
N LEU A 1015 -8.53 25.86 9.70
CA LEU A 1015 -7.51 25.99 8.64
C LEU A 1015 -8.06 26.48 7.30
N ASN A 1016 -9.35 26.81 7.23
CA ASN A 1016 -9.94 27.46 6.05
C ASN A 1016 -9.73 28.97 6.18
N PHE A 1017 -8.68 29.50 5.55
CA PHE A 1017 -8.49 30.95 5.45
C PHE A 1017 -9.45 31.50 4.41
N VAL A 1018 -10.26 32.48 4.80
CA VAL A 1018 -11.09 33.25 3.87
C VAL A 1018 -10.13 34.13 3.04
N PRO A 1019 -10.41 34.42 1.75
CA PRO A 1019 -9.52 35.23 0.91
C PRO A 1019 -9.14 36.59 1.50
N ASP A 1020 -10.02 37.17 2.32
CA ASP A 1020 -9.82 38.46 3.01
C ASP A 1020 -8.83 38.37 4.20
N ASP A 1021 -8.43 37.17 4.63
CA ASP A 1021 -7.57 36.92 5.80
C ASP A 1021 -6.10 36.59 5.43
N VAL A 1022 -5.71 36.60 4.14
CA VAL A 1022 -4.32 36.31 3.73
C VAL A 1022 -3.45 37.57 3.95
N PRO A 1023 -2.48 37.56 4.90
CA PRO A 1023 -1.69 38.73 5.18
C PRO A 1023 -0.63 38.95 4.10
N TYR A 1024 -0.62 40.15 3.52
CA TYR A 1024 0.39 40.58 2.56
C TYR A 1024 1.54 41.31 3.28
N ASP A 1025 2.75 40.75 3.18
CA ASP A 1025 3.95 41.28 3.80
C ASP A 1025 4.66 42.25 2.85
N SER A 1026 4.58 43.56 3.14
CA SER A 1026 5.20 44.61 2.33
C SER A 1026 6.72 44.53 2.31
N ASP A 1027 7.35 43.90 3.32
CA ASP A 1027 8.80 43.76 3.42
C ASP A 1027 9.39 42.88 2.30
N LEU A 1028 8.56 42.06 1.66
CA LEU A 1028 8.92 41.20 0.54
C LEU A 1028 8.83 41.89 -0.83
N LYS A 1029 8.43 43.18 -0.88
CA LYS A 1029 8.40 43.97 -2.11
C LYS A 1029 9.78 44.54 -2.45
N VAL A 1030 10.29 44.22 -3.63
CA VAL A 1030 11.60 44.69 -4.12
C VAL A 1030 11.40 45.58 -5.34
N SER A 1031 12.10 46.72 -5.40
CA SER A 1031 12.06 47.61 -6.56
C SER A 1031 12.54 46.90 -7.84
N GLY A 1032 11.77 47.04 -8.93
CA GLY A 1032 12.02 46.33 -10.20
C GLY A 1032 11.31 44.97 -10.33
N SER A 1033 10.53 44.54 -9.32
CA SER A 1033 9.72 43.33 -9.43
C SER A 1033 8.61 43.42 -10.49
N ASP A 1034 8.14 44.64 -10.80
CA ASP A 1034 7.00 44.89 -11.68
C ASP A 1034 7.19 44.29 -13.08
N ASP A 1035 8.44 44.29 -13.57
CA ASP A 1035 8.83 43.72 -14.87
C ASP A 1035 8.58 42.21 -14.96
N PHE A 1036 8.54 41.52 -13.81
CA PHE A 1036 8.37 40.06 -13.73
C PHE A 1036 6.95 39.62 -13.35
N ILE A 1037 6.05 40.54 -12.98
CA ILE A 1037 4.72 40.19 -12.45
C ILE A 1037 3.87 39.40 -13.44
N MET A 1038 3.88 39.78 -14.73
CA MET A 1038 3.08 39.07 -15.74
C MET A 1038 3.58 37.65 -15.97
N ASP A 1039 4.89 37.45 -16.09
CA ASP A 1039 5.46 36.09 -16.20
C ASP A 1039 5.17 35.28 -14.94
N ALA A 1040 5.39 35.86 -13.75
CA ALA A 1040 5.08 35.23 -12.46
C ALA A 1040 3.62 34.75 -12.39
N TRP A 1041 2.66 35.56 -12.85
CA TRP A 1041 1.25 35.18 -12.91
C TRP A 1041 1.00 33.98 -13.84
N HIS A 1042 1.60 33.99 -15.04
CA HIS A 1042 1.50 32.86 -15.96
C HIS A 1042 2.11 31.58 -15.39
N GLN A 1043 3.23 31.67 -14.67
CA GLN A 1043 3.84 30.52 -14.01
C GLN A 1043 2.99 30.04 -12.83
N LYS A 1044 2.43 30.95 -12.02
CA LYS A 1044 1.52 30.59 -10.92
C LYS A 1044 0.30 29.82 -11.40
N CYS A 1045 -0.36 30.30 -12.45
CA CYS A 1045 -1.52 29.60 -13.03
C CYS A 1045 -1.16 28.19 -13.51
N SER A 1046 0.01 28.03 -14.14
CA SER A 1046 0.53 26.73 -14.58
C SER A 1046 0.78 25.81 -13.38
N TYR A 1047 1.48 26.30 -12.35
CA TYR A 1047 1.79 25.55 -11.13
C TYR A 1047 0.52 25.11 -10.40
N ASN A 1048 -0.42 26.03 -10.17
CA ASN A 1048 -1.69 25.73 -9.50
C ASN A 1048 -2.48 24.67 -10.25
N GLY A 1049 -2.55 24.75 -11.59
CA GLY A 1049 -3.21 23.72 -12.41
C GLY A 1049 -2.60 22.33 -12.23
N GLN A 1050 -1.26 22.23 -12.26
CA GLN A 1050 -0.56 20.95 -12.05
C GLN A 1050 -0.72 20.43 -10.62
N LEU A 1051 -0.65 21.29 -9.61
CA LEU A 1051 -0.80 20.92 -8.20
C LEU A 1051 -2.22 20.47 -7.86
N ILE A 1052 -3.25 21.16 -8.36
CA ILE A 1052 -4.66 20.73 -8.27
C ILE A 1052 -4.85 19.37 -8.95
N GLY A 1053 -4.20 19.15 -10.10
CA GLY A 1053 -4.16 17.85 -10.76
C GLY A 1053 -3.62 16.74 -9.85
N LEU A 1054 -2.50 16.99 -9.16
CA LEU A 1054 -1.93 16.04 -8.19
C LEU A 1054 -2.86 15.79 -7.00
N LEU A 1055 -3.45 16.84 -6.43
CA LEU A 1055 -4.43 16.73 -5.33
C LEU A 1055 -5.62 15.84 -5.73
N GLY A 1056 -6.21 16.12 -6.89
CA GLY A 1056 -7.33 15.36 -7.44
C GLY A 1056 -6.96 13.91 -7.75
N GLN A 1057 -5.81 13.66 -8.38
CA GLN A 1057 -5.33 12.33 -8.74
C GLN A 1057 -5.16 11.42 -7.51
N TYR A 1058 -4.53 11.95 -6.45
CA TYR A 1058 -4.19 11.17 -5.26
C TYR A 1058 -5.24 11.29 -4.15
N LYS A 1059 -6.32 12.04 -4.39
CA LYS A 1059 -7.41 12.31 -3.44
C LYS A 1059 -6.88 12.90 -2.12
N VAL A 1060 -5.90 13.80 -2.23
CA VAL A 1060 -5.37 14.58 -1.10
C VAL A 1060 -6.12 15.91 -1.05
N LYS A 1061 -6.50 16.34 0.15
CA LYS A 1061 -7.38 17.49 0.35
C LYS A 1061 -6.65 18.84 0.28
N ARG A 1062 -5.35 18.88 0.63
CA ARG A 1062 -4.61 20.11 0.90
C ARG A 1062 -3.24 20.15 0.24
N GLU A 1063 -2.81 21.34 -0.19
CA GLU A 1063 -1.48 21.50 -0.80
C GLU A 1063 -0.35 21.24 0.19
N GLU A 1064 -0.50 21.64 1.45
CA GLU A 1064 0.58 21.57 2.44
C GLU A 1064 0.95 20.11 2.79
N GLU A 1065 -0.01 19.18 2.66
CA GLU A 1065 0.23 17.74 2.78
C GLU A 1065 1.20 17.23 1.71
N ILE A 1066 1.07 17.75 0.49
CA ILE A 1066 1.93 17.41 -0.64
C ILE A 1066 3.30 18.07 -0.47
N VAL A 1067 3.31 19.36 -0.12
CA VAL A 1067 4.52 20.18 0.05
C VAL A 1067 5.46 19.58 1.10
N THR A 1068 4.89 19.19 2.24
CA THR A 1068 5.64 18.59 3.34
C THR A 1068 5.88 17.09 3.16
N GLY A 1069 5.18 16.43 2.21
CA GLY A 1069 5.18 14.98 2.04
C GLY A 1069 4.48 14.21 3.18
N HIS A 1070 3.83 14.93 4.11
CA HIS A 1070 3.15 14.39 5.28
C HIS A 1070 1.64 14.26 5.01
N ILE A 1071 1.28 13.23 4.25
CA ILE A 1071 -0.10 13.03 3.76
C ILE A 1071 -0.93 12.22 4.77
N TRP A 1072 -2.10 12.72 5.17
CA TRP A 1072 -3.08 12.00 6.00
C TRP A 1072 -4.49 11.94 5.39
N SER A 1073 -4.85 12.89 4.53
CA SER A 1073 -6.22 12.96 3.97
C SER A 1073 -6.48 11.97 2.83
N MET A 1074 -5.42 11.32 2.33
CA MET A 1074 -5.51 10.26 1.31
C MET A 1074 -6.40 9.11 1.79
N PRO A 1075 -7.28 8.55 0.92
CA PRO A 1075 -8.15 7.45 1.27
C PRO A 1075 -7.42 6.25 1.88
N ASN A 1076 -8.10 5.55 2.78
CA ASN A 1076 -7.56 4.37 3.44
C ASN A 1076 -7.41 3.22 2.44
N TYR A 1077 -6.17 2.99 2.02
CA TYR A 1077 -5.74 1.78 1.33
C TYR A 1077 -5.07 0.83 2.32
N ASN A 1078 -4.70 -0.38 1.87
CA ASN A 1078 -3.78 -1.21 2.67
C ASN A 1078 -2.48 -0.42 2.97
N SER A 1079 -1.85 -0.68 4.13
CA SER A 1079 -0.73 0.13 4.63
C SER A 1079 0.45 0.23 3.67
N ARG A 1080 0.68 -0.82 2.86
CA ARG A 1080 1.76 -0.88 1.87
C ARG A 1080 1.47 -0.05 0.62
N LYS A 1081 0.30 -0.21 0.01
CA LYS A 1081 -0.18 0.60 -1.14
C LYS A 1081 -0.28 2.07 -0.74
N GLN A 1082 -0.71 2.34 0.48
CA GLN A 1082 -0.73 3.69 1.02
C GLN A 1082 0.70 4.27 1.12
N GLY A 1083 1.67 3.48 1.59
CA GLY A 1083 3.09 3.86 1.58
C GLY A 1083 3.62 4.17 0.17
N GLU A 1084 3.35 3.30 -0.81
CA GLU A 1084 3.75 3.51 -2.20
C GLU A 1084 3.12 4.76 -2.82
N LEU A 1085 1.82 5.00 -2.59
CA LEU A 1085 1.14 6.20 -3.10
C LEU A 1085 1.69 7.46 -2.46
N LYS A 1086 2.02 7.45 -1.16
CA LYS A 1086 2.68 8.57 -0.49
C LYS A 1086 4.05 8.85 -1.08
N GLU A 1087 4.87 7.82 -1.28
CA GLU A 1087 6.20 8.00 -1.91
C GLU A 1087 6.09 8.52 -3.33
N LYS A 1088 5.16 8.00 -4.15
CA LYS A 1088 4.93 8.51 -5.50
C LYS A 1088 4.51 9.96 -5.51
N LEU A 1089 3.57 10.34 -4.64
CA LEU A 1089 3.11 11.72 -4.55
C LEU A 1089 4.27 12.66 -4.16
N LYS A 1090 5.12 12.24 -3.21
CA LYS A 1090 6.34 12.98 -2.85
C LYS A 1090 7.28 13.13 -4.05
N HIS A 1091 7.48 12.08 -4.86
CA HIS A 1091 8.30 12.16 -6.06
C HIS A 1091 7.69 13.09 -7.11
N SER A 1092 6.39 12.97 -7.40
CA SER A 1092 5.70 13.84 -8.36
C SER A 1092 5.78 15.31 -7.95
N TYR A 1093 5.59 15.61 -6.67
CA TYR A 1093 5.75 16.97 -6.16
C TYR A 1093 7.21 17.44 -6.18
N SER A 1094 8.16 16.58 -5.83
CA SER A 1094 9.59 16.92 -5.93
C SER A 1094 10.00 17.25 -7.36
N SER A 1095 9.46 16.54 -8.35
CA SER A 1095 9.65 16.84 -9.78
C SER A 1095 9.01 18.17 -10.15
N LEU A 1096 7.77 18.44 -9.74
CA LEU A 1096 7.07 19.70 -9.95
C LEU A 1096 7.87 20.88 -9.35
N LYS A 1097 8.28 20.77 -8.08
CA LYS A 1097 9.10 21.76 -7.40
C LYS A 1097 10.42 22.01 -8.14
N LYS A 1098 11.08 20.96 -8.63
CA LYS A 1098 12.34 21.05 -9.39
C LYS A 1098 12.14 21.73 -10.74
N GLU A 1099 11.07 21.42 -11.46
CA GLU A 1099 10.71 22.05 -12.74
C GLU A 1099 10.51 23.56 -12.56
N PHE A 1100 9.63 23.95 -11.63
CA PHE A 1100 9.37 25.37 -11.39
C PHE A 1100 10.59 26.08 -10.79
N ARG A 1101 11.45 25.38 -10.03
CA ARG A 1101 12.74 25.93 -9.62
C ARG A 1101 13.66 26.19 -10.81
N GLN A 1102 13.69 25.32 -11.81
CA GLN A 1102 14.46 25.56 -13.04
C GLN A 1102 13.89 26.72 -13.86
N ILE A 1103 12.57 26.84 -13.96
CA ILE A 1103 11.90 27.99 -14.60
C ILE A 1103 12.24 29.29 -13.87
N PHE A 1104 12.28 29.25 -12.54
CA PHE A 1104 12.72 30.37 -11.72
C PHE A 1104 14.19 30.75 -11.99
N GLU A 1105 15.08 29.77 -12.08
CA GLU A 1105 16.52 29.98 -12.27
C GLU A 1105 16.89 30.33 -13.73
N HIS A 1106 16.04 30.00 -14.71
CA HIS A 1106 16.28 30.26 -16.13
C HIS A 1106 16.20 31.76 -16.48
N ILE A 1107 17.31 32.30 -16.98
CA ILE A 1107 17.47 33.66 -17.53
C ILE A 1107 18.42 33.56 -18.76
N ASP A 1108 18.34 34.52 -19.69
CA ASP A 1108 19.09 34.59 -20.96
C ASP A 1108 20.62 34.45 -20.78
N SER A 1109 21.32 34.00 -21.84
CA SER A 1109 22.75 33.69 -21.85
C SER A 1109 23.67 34.84 -21.42
N ASP A 1110 23.24 36.09 -21.58
CA ASP A 1110 24.00 37.29 -21.18
C ASP A 1110 24.01 37.45 -19.64
N PHE A 1111 23.09 36.80 -18.94
CA PHE A 1111 22.97 36.82 -17.48
C PHE A 1111 24.04 35.99 -16.78
N GLU A 1112 24.56 34.92 -17.42
CA GLU A 1112 25.62 34.11 -16.83
C GLU A 1112 26.93 34.89 -16.65
N GLN A 1113 27.12 35.99 -17.36
CA GLN A 1113 28.31 36.86 -17.28
C GLN A 1113 28.22 37.90 -16.15
N LEU A 1114 27.06 38.10 -15.52
CA LEU A 1114 26.90 39.07 -14.44
C LEU A 1114 27.60 38.64 -13.14
N PRO A 1115 28.06 39.58 -12.30
CA PRO A 1115 28.52 39.30 -10.94
C PRO A 1115 27.44 38.63 -10.07
N ASP A 1116 27.85 37.79 -9.12
CA ASP A 1116 26.93 37.05 -8.22
C ASP A 1116 25.93 37.96 -7.50
N ASP A 1117 26.34 39.18 -7.11
CA ASP A 1117 25.51 40.14 -6.39
C ASP A 1117 24.39 40.72 -7.28
N GLU A 1118 24.69 41.03 -8.54
CA GLU A 1118 23.68 41.50 -9.52
C GLU A 1118 22.71 40.37 -9.90
N LYS A 1119 23.22 39.14 -10.05
CA LYS A 1119 22.37 37.96 -10.27
C LYS A 1119 21.39 37.75 -9.13
N ASN A 1120 21.88 37.82 -7.89
CA ASN A 1120 21.06 37.68 -6.69
C ASN A 1120 19.97 38.76 -6.61
N LEU A 1121 20.26 40.02 -6.99
CA LEU A 1121 19.26 41.09 -7.00
C LEU A 1121 18.13 40.80 -8.00
N VAL A 1122 18.45 40.31 -9.21
CA VAL A 1122 17.42 39.95 -10.20
C VAL A 1122 16.60 38.76 -9.75
N TYR A 1123 17.22 37.75 -9.13
CA TYR A 1123 16.47 36.64 -8.54
C TYR A 1123 15.58 37.09 -7.37
N GLU A 1124 16.01 38.05 -6.56
CA GLU A 1124 15.18 38.65 -5.50
C GLU A 1124 13.99 39.44 -6.09
N GLN A 1125 14.17 40.19 -7.17
CA GLN A 1125 13.07 40.86 -7.89
C GLN A 1125 12.05 39.83 -8.43
N LYS A 1126 12.53 38.73 -9.02
CA LYS A 1126 11.68 37.65 -9.53
C LYS A 1126 10.95 36.91 -8.39
N ALA A 1127 11.63 36.63 -7.28
CA ALA A 1127 11.03 36.04 -6.08
C ALA A 1127 9.96 36.96 -5.47
N SER A 1128 10.23 38.27 -5.42
CA SER A 1128 9.27 39.28 -4.99
C SER A 1128 8.01 39.27 -5.87
N ALA A 1129 8.18 39.14 -7.19
CA ALA A 1129 7.06 39.04 -8.13
C ALA A 1129 6.23 37.76 -7.91
N TRP A 1130 6.88 36.62 -7.65
CA TRP A 1130 6.23 35.34 -7.32
C TRP A 1130 5.43 35.42 -6.00
N TYR A 1131 5.97 36.11 -4.99
CA TYR A 1131 5.25 36.40 -3.75
C TYR A 1131 4.02 37.28 -4.01
N GLN A 1132 4.17 38.38 -4.75
CA GLN A 1132 3.10 39.31 -5.09
C GLN A 1132 1.91 38.64 -5.78
N VAL A 1133 2.14 37.86 -6.84
CA VAL A 1133 1.04 37.16 -7.53
C VAL A 1133 0.35 36.09 -6.68
N THR A 1134 0.95 35.71 -5.54
CA THR A 1134 0.46 34.68 -4.63
C THR A 1134 -0.30 35.26 -3.42
N TYR A 1135 0.18 36.36 -2.83
CA TYR A 1135 -0.35 36.93 -1.59
C TYR A 1135 -1.10 38.26 -1.77
N ASP A 1136 -0.88 39.00 -2.86
CA ASP A 1136 -1.55 40.28 -3.06
C ASP A 1136 -3.07 40.06 -3.27
N PRO A 1137 -3.95 40.81 -2.57
CA PRO A 1137 -5.39 40.61 -2.62
C PRO A 1137 -6.00 40.66 -4.04
N TYR A 1138 -5.46 41.48 -4.94
CA TYR A 1138 -5.95 41.55 -6.32
C TYR A 1138 -5.70 40.22 -7.05
N TRP A 1139 -4.49 39.67 -6.92
CA TRP A 1139 -4.11 38.43 -7.59
C TRP A 1139 -4.73 37.19 -6.93
N VAL A 1140 -4.95 37.21 -5.61
CA VAL A 1140 -5.66 36.15 -4.87
C VAL A 1140 -7.10 36.04 -5.39
N ASN A 1141 -7.84 37.16 -5.44
CA ASN A 1141 -9.22 37.19 -5.94
C ASN A 1141 -9.30 36.73 -7.40
N LYS A 1142 -8.39 37.23 -8.24
CA LYS A 1142 -8.29 36.81 -9.66
C LYS A 1142 -8.03 35.31 -9.82
N SER A 1143 -7.28 34.69 -8.91
CA SER A 1143 -7.01 33.24 -8.93
C SER A 1143 -8.24 32.43 -8.54
N LEU A 1144 -9.01 32.90 -7.56
CA LEU A 1144 -10.24 32.24 -7.10
C LEU A 1144 -11.35 32.31 -8.15
N ASP A 1145 -11.49 33.45 -8.84
CA ASP A 1145 -12.47 33.59 -9.92
C ASP A 1145 -12.19 32.63 -11.08
N LEU A 1146 -10.92 32.39 -11.39
CA LEU A 1146 -10.51 31.37 -12.37
C LEU A 1146 -10.89 29.96 -11.91
N GLN A 1147 -10.72 29.62 -10.62
CA GLN A 1147 -11.12 28.33 -10.07
C GLN A 1147 -12.65 28.14 -10.12
N LYS A 1148 -13.42 29.16 -9.70
CA LYS A 1148 -14.90 29.15 -9.75
C LYS A 1148 -15.44 28.93 -11.17
N SER A 1149 -14.77 29.49 -12.18
CA SER A 1149 -15.17 29.30 -13.59
C SER A 1149 -15.01 27.85 -14.08
N VAL A 1150 -14.11 27.09 -13.45
CA VAL A 1150 -13.88 25.66 -13.71
C VAL A 1150 -14.83 24.78 -12.88
N ASP A 1151 -15.11 25.19 -11.63
CA ASP A 1151 -15.89 24.42 -10.64
C ASP A 1151 -17.41 24.49 -10.80
N LEU A 1152 -17.98 25.44 -11.57
CA LEU A 1152 -19.41 25.50 -11.88
C LEU A 1152 -19.96 24.24 -12.61
N LEU A 1153 -19.11 23.26 -12.90
CA LEU A 1153 -19.43 21.97 -13.53
C LEU A 1153 -19.06 20.74 -12.68
N GLU A 1154 -18.49 20.89 -11.48
CA GLU A 1154 -18.06 19.79 -10.59
C GLU A 1154 -18.60 19.99 -9.15
N SER A 1155 -19.52 19.14 -8.70
CA SER A 1155 -20.25 19.34 -7.44
C SER A 1155 -19.50 18.96 -6.16
N ASP A 1156 -18.18 18.72 -6.18
CA ASP A 1156 -17.52 18.02 -5.07
C ASP A 1156 -16.02 18.35 -4.84
N GLY A 1157 -15.55 19.49 -5.35
CA GLY A 1157 -14.23 20.06 -5.04
C GLY A 1157 -14.23 20.93 -3.76
N PRO A 1158 -13.08 21.12 -3.10
CA PRO A 1158 -12.98 22.05 -1.96
C PRO A 1158 -13.29 23.47 -2.45
N ARG A 1159 -14.41 24.03 -1.98
CA ARG A 1159 -14.86 25.38 -2.33
C ARG A 1159 -13.86 26.41 -1.77
N ASP A 1160 -13.49 27.40 -2.60
CA ASP A 1160 -12.79 28.63 -2.22
C ASP A 1160 -11.46 28.45 -1.43
N VAL A 1161 -10.51 27.66 -1.95
CA VAL A 1161 -9.19 27.46 -1.28
C VAL A 1161 -8.06 28.23 -1.97
N VAL A 1162 -7.41 29.12 -1.23
CA VAL A 1162 -6.22 29.86 -1.67
C VAL A 1162 -4.98 28.96 -1.68
N MET A 1163 -4.25 28.93 -2.80
CA MET A 1163 -3.02 28.14 -2.97
C MET A 1163 -1.80 29.05 -2.83
N LEU A 1164 -0.92 28.75 -1.88
CA LEU A 1164 0.17 29.62 -1.43
C LEU A 1164 1.57 29.04 -1.64
N SER A 1165 1.68 27.73 -1.92
CA SER A 1165 2.98 27.04 -2.03
C SER A 1165 3.88 27.53 -3.18
N PHE A 1166 3.33 28.19 -4.20
CA PHE A 1166 4.08 28.66 -5.37
C PHE A 1166 5.23 29.62 -5.03
N ALA A 1167 4.96 30.64 -4.20
CA ALA A 1167 5.98 31.63 -3.82
C ALA A 1167 7.19 30.99 -3.12
N TRP A 1168 6.93 29.96 -2.31
CA TRP A 1168 7.92 29.30 -1.46
C TRP A 1168 8.82 28.29 -2.21
N ILE A 1169 8.69 28.17 -3.53
CA ILE A 1169 9.69 27.51 -4.39
C ILE A 1169 11.01 28.31 -4.37
N ALA A 1170 10.92 29.63 -4.17
CA ALA A 1170 12.05 30.56 -4.02
C ALA A 1170 12.29 30.97 -2.56
N ALA A 1171 12.04 30.06 -1.60
CA ALA A 1171 12.12 30.35 -0.16
C ALA A 1171 13.48 30.93 0.30
N ASP A 1172 14.59 30.52 -0.32
CA ASP A 1172 15.92 31.04 -0.08
C ASP A 1172 16.03 32.54 -0.44
N TYR A 1173 15.55 32.94 -1.63
CA TYR A 1173 15.55 34.36 -2.03
C TYR A 1173 14.55 35.20 -1.22
N LEU A 1174 13.35 34.66 -0.92
CA LEU A 1174 12.38 35.36 -0.05
C LEU A 1174 12.94 35.58 1.37
N ALA A 1175 13.67 34.60 1.91
CA ALA A 1175 14.35 34.75 3.19
C ALA A 1175 15.41 35.86 3.16
N ARG A 1176 16.21 35.96 2.08
CA ARG A 1176 17.18 37.07 1.92
C ARG A 1176 16.50 38.43 1.92
N ILE A 1177 15.40 38.58 1.18
CA ILE A 1177 14.63 39.84 1.10
C ILE A 1177 14.14 40.21 2.50
N LYS A 1178 13.50 39.28 3.21
CA LYS A 1178 12.96 39.50 4.55
C LYS A 1178 14.02 39.87 5.59
N ILE A 1179 15.20 39.23 5.51
CA ILE A 1179 16.31 39.52 6.42
C ILE A 1179 16.92 40.89 6.13
N ARG A 1180 17.01 41.29 4.84
CA ARG A 1180 17.53 42.62 4.45
C ARG A 1180 16.62 43.76 4.91
N SER A 1181 15.30 43.59 4.81
CA SER A 1181 14.31 44.60 5.24
C SER A 1181 14.16 44.68 6.76
N GLY A 1182 14.38 43.58 7.48
CA GLY A 1182 14.20 43.48 8.94
C GLY A 1182 15.28 44.12 9.82
N GLY A 1183 16.33 44.73 9.26
CA GLY A 1183 17.38 45.43 10.00
C GLY A 1183 18.28 44.56 10.91
N SER A 1184 19.41 45.14 11.35
CA SER A 1184 20.33 44.57 12.34
C SER A 1184 19.80 44.74 13.77
N ASP A 1185 18.62 44.20 14.06
CA ASP A 1185 18.15 44.13 15.45
C ASP A 1185 19.05 43.19 16.26
N ASN A 1186 19.17 43.43 17.57
CA ASN A 1186 20.06 42.74 18.50
C ASN A 1186 19.74 41.22 18.57
N VAL A 1187 20.28 40.45 17.61
CA VAL A 1187 19.99 39.02 17.45
C VAL A 1187 20.62 38.26 18.61
N ASP A 1188 19.80 37.57 19.40
CA ASP A 1188 20.29 36.66 20.43
C ASP A 1188 21.14 35.55 19.79
N SER A 1189 22.45 35.70 19.91
CA SER A 1189 23.46 34.83 19.31
C SER A 1189 23.46 33.41 19.87
N ALA A 1190 22.76 33.17 21.00
CA ALA A 1190 22.66 31.86 21.63
C ALA A 1190 21.59 30.95 20.99
N LYS A 1191 20.61 31.50 20.26
CA LYS A 1191 19.50 30.71 19.70
C LYS A 1191 19.86 30.04 18.35
N PRO A 1192 19.60 28.73 18.17
CA PRO A 1192 19.85 28.01 16.91
C PRO A 1192 19.10 28.57 15.69
N ILE A 1193 17.83 28.98 15.86
CA ILE A 1193 17.01 29.57 14.78
C ILE A 1193 17.66 30.82 14.14
N ASN A 1194 18.47 31.54 14.92
CA ASN A 1194 19.16 32.74 14.49
C ASN A 1194 20.48 32.46 13.76
N SER A 1195 20.93 31.20 13.67
CA SER A 1195 22.17 30.83 12.97
C SER A 1195 22.11 31.23 11.50
N LEU A 1196 21.01 30.89 10.81
CA LEU A 1196 20.86 31.21 9.39
C LEU A 1196 20.73 32.72 9.18
N LYS A 1197 19.98 33.43 10.04
CA LYS A 1197 19.86 34.89 9.96
C LYS A 1197 21.22 35.58 10.06
N ARG A 1198 22.08 35.14 11.00
CA ARG A 1198 23.46 35.63 11.13
C ARG A 1198 24.30 35.30 9.91
N TYR A 1199 24.28 34.04 9.48
CA TYR A 1199 25.01 33.56 8.31
C TYR A 1199 24.74 34.41 7.06
N LEU A 1200 23.48 34.82 6.89
CA LEU A 1200 23.02 35.66 5.79
C LEU A 1200 23.37 37.15 5.98
N ILE A 1201 23.19 37.74 7.18
CA ILE A 1201 23.58 39.14 7.45
C ILE A 1201 25.08 39.37 7.20
N ASP A 1202 25.94 38.40 7.53
CA ASP A 1202 27.39 38.53 7.32
C ASP A 1202 27.81 38.47 5.84
N ARG A 1203 26.91 38.08 4.92
CA ARG A 1203 27.23 37.73 3.52
C ARG A 1203 26.38 38.42 2.47
N ILE A 1204 25.22 38.98 2.84
CA ILE A 1204 24.37 39.88 2.05
C ILE A 1204 24.87 41.30 2.27
#